data_AF-A0A7H8QIT5-F1
#
_entry.id   AF-A0A7H8QIT5-F1
#
_cell.length_a   1.000
_cell.length_b   1.000
_cell.length_c   1.000
_cell.angle_alpha   90.00
_cell.angle_beta   90.00
_cell.angle_gamma   90.00
#
_symmetry.space_group_name_H-M   'P 1'
#
loop_
_entity.id
_entity.type
_entity.pdbx_description
1 polymer ?
#
loop_
_entity_poly.entity_id
_entity_poly.type
_entity_poly.pdbx_seq_one_letter_code
_entity_poly.pdbx_strand_id
1 'polypeptide(L)'
;MVGVAGKSQACNTCRKRRVKCDLGRPFCQKCIASNRACTGYGRDLIFVNRTPSSLSSTANSVLLELKTQRQLKDALVNPKIEADLRRLYSEASHNFAGFRKYAVGILRTTYFPKPYRALDVDISEGSFSWVYSLLDLVEPSQSLDTSLFAFCLVQLHVTGTGDVSLYQCLEQHSTALKHLYSDLDDPLVCSREETLAAIIVLSTCELFVRLGGNGFSVHARGIAEILRLRGPRMASTATWRRLFSRLTIVCTLEALTKRQAQCIENDVWRQIVPASSDALDNLYQMASDVPANLERATSLSSIVDRNAFLKESTAVVQSMFTMLKSFQVWHDDFWKASPTPRAWPVPSRAVNPADVEPSNKIFPFCFEFESLNVSVVVAMCWAMTVHLQSNIIQICELVQVKLGHPIELEDLLVGTGITLVDEANQYSDQKTSPSSTYKGSLLYQIKGEGTKLARYLCQSMEYHHRVDMGTYGGHAVTYSSWSARQYFRLHPGHERELSWVQNMHKMEGPGTRWGVTMMGIVSGKATDSYAIAAAGTWFKKHRALAFGIMVSGSSLGGVILPIMVQHLIVDVGFPWAIRITAFLLLGLLIFANVAVTSRLPPVQKPFSLQEYFLPFTEVPFLLLAIGSLLLYFGAFLPFNFIIVQAKEAGLSTDIANYLVPMVNAASVFGRILPAHLGDVYGVFNICIVFTLFSGIISLALWLPAASTAPIIVFAVLYGFASGLTLAIIPALVASISDVQKLGFRVGALYAFSAFGTLFGSPIAGAIVTSQNGGYSGLKIFCGIMLLAAYLWFYRE
;
A
#
# COMPACT_ATOMS: atom_id res chain seq x y z
N MET A 1 22.85 14.98 51.91
CA MET A 1 22.93 13.52 51.72
C MET A 1 23.23 13.22 50.26
N VAL A 2 24.45 12.78 49.95
CA VAL A 2 24.86 12.28 48.63
C VAL A 2 25.12 10.78 48.84
N GLY A 3 24.40 9.90 48.16
CA GLY A 3 24.59 8.44 48.31
C GLY A 3 23.33 7.58 48.32
N VAL A 4 22.13 8.17 48.50
CA VAL A 4 20.87 7.40 48.45
C VAL A 4 20.21 7.56 47.08
N ALA A 5 20.16 6.46 46.32
CA ALA A 5 19.45 6.41 45.03
C ALA A 5 17.97 6.77 45.22
N GLY A 6 17.45 7.68 44.38
CA GLY A 6 16.03 8.08 44.39
C GLY A 6 15.64 9.29 45.24
N LYS A 7 16.52 9.81 46.13
CA LYS A 7 16.19 10.96 47.03
C LYS A 7 16.88 12.29 46.69
N SER A 8 17.78 12.33 45.71
CA SER A 8 18.49 13.57 45.34
C SER A 8 17.55 14.57 44.65
N GLN A 9 17.53 15.81 45.15
CA GLN A 9 16.80 16.95 44.54
C GLN A 9 17.58 17.64 43.42
N ALA A 10 18.79 17.17 43.11
CA ALA A 10 19.65 17.74 42.08
C ALA A 10 19.05 17.65 40.68
N CYS A 11 19.35 18.60 39.80
CA CYS A 11 19.00 18.51 38.39
C CYS A 11 19.64 17.26 37.74
N ASN A 12 19.08 16.81 36.62
CA ASN A 12 19.49 15.57 35.98
C ASN A 12 20.96 15.59 35.53
N THR A 13 21.46 16.74 35.04
CA THR A 13 22.86 16.93 34.62
C THR A 13 23.85 16.82 35.80
N CYS A 14 23.58 17.46 36.93
CA CYS A 14 24.46 17.39 38.12
C CYS A 14 24.46 16.00 38.77
N ARG A 15 23.32 15.30 38.73
CA ARG A 15 23.16 13.94 39.27
C ARG A 15 24.00 12.93 38.50
N LYS A 16 23.96 12.97 37.16
CA LYS A 16 24.82 12.14 36.29
C LYS A 16 26.30 12.35 36.58
N ARG A 17 26.68 13.62 36.82
CA ARG A 17 28.05 14.01 37.16
C ARG A 17 28.44 13.74 38.61
N ARG A 18 27.51 13.30 39.46
CA ARG A 18 27.69 13.10 40.91
C ARG A 18 28.23 14.35 41.64
N VAL A 19 27.86 15.54 41.18
CA VAL A 19 28.23 16.82 41.80
C VAL A 19 27.04 17.46 42.54
N LYS A 20 27.32 18.22 43.61
CA LYS A 20 26.28 18.93 44.37
C LYS A 20 25.64 20.01 43.49
N CYS A 21 24.33 19.89 43.22
CA CYS A 21 23.53 20.88 42.48
C CYS A 21 23.17 22.06 43.38
N ASP A 22 23.08 23.25 42.78
CA ASP A 22 22.68 24.52 43.44
C ASP A 22 21.15 24.72 43.51
N LEU A 23 20.38 23.89 42.81
CA LEU A 23 18.91 23.84 42.84
C LEU A 23 18.19 25.07 42.26
N GLY A 24 18.91 25.98 41.59
CA GLY A 24 18.31 27.11 40.87
C GLY A 24 17.29 26.67 39.81
N ARG A 25 16.13 27.33 39.75
CA ARG A 25 15.08 27.09 38.74
C ARG A 25 14.95 28.33 37.85
N PRO A 26 14.72 28.18 36.53
CA PRO A 26 14.49 26.94 35.78
C PRO A 26 15.76 26.10 35.49
N PHE A 27 16.96 26.68 35.64
CA PHE A 27 18.23 26.01 35.37
C PHE A 27 19.23 26.13 36.53
N CYS A 28 20.05 25.10 36.71
CA CYS A 28 21.11 25.06 37.72
C CYS A 28 22.31 25.92 37.28
N GLN A 29 22.76 26.84 38.12
CA GLN A 29 23.88 27.73 37.83
C GLN A 29 25.20 26.96 37.70
N LYS A 30 25.34 25.82 38.40
CA LYS A 30 26.52 24.95 38.22
C LYS A 30 26.61 24.32 36.84
N CYS A 31 25.48 24.13 36.18
CA CYS A 31 25.40 23.56 34.84
C CYS A 31 25.85 24.63 33.84
N ILE A 32 25.28 25.83 33.96
CA ILE A 32 25.58 27.02 33.16
C ILE A 32 27.04 27.42 33.29
N ALA A 33 27.55 27.57 34.51
CA ALA A 33 28.95 27.95 34.77
C ALA A 33 29.95 26.90 34.26
N SER A 34 29.51 25.64 34.10
CA SER A 34 30.33 24.58 33.51
C SER A 34 30.14 24.40 32.00
N ASN A 35 29.47 25.38 31.36
CA ASN A 35 29.09 25.43 29.95
C ASN A 35 28.35 24.18 29.46
N ARG A 36 27.38 23.69 30.26
CA ARG A 36 26.58 22.49 29.95
C ARG A 36 25.10 22.76 30.10
N ALA A 37 24.30 22.20 29.18
CA ALA A 37 22.85 22.29 29.24
C ALA A 37 22.28 21.64 30.52
N CYS A 38 21.48 22.41 31.26
CA CYS A 38 20.75 21.91 32.43
C CYS A 38 19.44 21.28 31.97
N THR A 39 19.36 19.95 31.99
CA THR A 39 18.18 19.20 31.51
C THR A 39 17.04 19.12 32.56
N GLY A 40 16.93 20.15 33.42
CA GLY A 40 15.85 20.29 34.40
C GLY A 40 15.86 19.31 35.58
N TYR A 41 14.75 19.35 36.34
CA TYR A 41 14.52 18.63 37.60
C TYR A 41 13.45 17.52 37.50
N GLY A 42 12.82 17.37 36.32
CA GLY A 42 11.80 16.35 36.09
C GLY A 42 12.33 14.94 36.34
N ARG A 43 11.52 14.09 36.98
CA ARG A 43 11.80 12.68 37.20
C ARG A 43 11.06 11.87 36.13
N ASP A 44 11.70 10.85 35.59
CA ASP A 44 10.99 9.85 34.80
C ASP A 44 10.07 9.08 35.75
N LEU A 45 8.76 9.13 35.50
CA LEU A 45 7.78 8.37 36.25
C LEU A 45 7.88 6.90 35.81
N ILE A 46 8.22 6.01 36.75
CA ILE A 46 8.28 4.57 36.52
C ILE A 46 7.06 3.95 37.21
N PHE A 47 6.14 3.43 36.41
CA PHE A 47 4.96 2.72 36.92
C PHE A 47 5.33 1.27 37.25
N VAL A 48 5.12 0.89 38.51
CA VAL A 48 5.28 -0.49 38.98
C VAL A 48 3.90 -1.12 39.02
N ASN A 49 3.60 -1.97 38.04
CA ASN A 49 2.31 -2.65 37.99
C ASN A 49 2.33 -3.86 38.94
N ARG A 50 1.43 -3.89 39.92
CA ARG A 50 1.26 -5.01 40.85
C ARG A 50 -0.01 -5.76 40.47
N THR A 51 0.15 -6.85 39.74
CA THR A 51 -0.95 -7.77 39.41
C THR A 51 -1.04 -8.88 40.46
N PRO A 52 -2.17 -9.61 40.57
CA PRO A 52 -2.26 -10.81 41.43
C PRO A 52 -1.17 -11.85 41.15
N SER A 53 -0.70 -11.91 39.90
CA SER A 53 0.40 -12.76 39.43
C SER A 53 1.81 -12.19 39.67
N SER A 54 1.94 -10.94 40.12
CA SER A 54 3.23 -10.25 40.31
C SER A 54 3.21 -9.28 41.51
N LEU A 55 2.63 -9.72 42.62
CA LEU A 55 2.46 -8.93 43.86
C LEU A 55 3.79 -8.38 44.43
N SER A 56 4.91 -9.05 44.15
CA SER A 56 6.26 -8.70 44.61
C SER A 56 7.03 -7.76 43.67
N SER A 57 6.42 -7.29 42.58
CA SER A 57 7.07 -6.36 41.64
C SER A 57 7.49 -5.06 42.34
N THR A 58 8.79 -4.73 42.23
CA THR A 58 9.40 -3.52 42.80
C THR A 58 9.95 -2.62 41.70
N ALA A 59 10.21 -1.34 42.02
CA ALA A 59 10.88 -0.45 41.07
C ALA A 59 12.24 -1.01 40.59
N ASN A 60 12.93 -1.76 41.44
CA ASN A 60 14.18 -2.42 41.09
C ASN A 60 13.99 -3.58 40.10
N SER A 61 12.90 -4.36 40.20
CA SER A 61 12.64 -5.45 39.24
C SER A 61 12.33 -4.90 37.84
N VAL A 62 11.56 -3.82 37.74
CA VAL A 62 11.28 -3.12 36.46
C VAL A 62 12.55 -2.50 35.87
N LEU A 63 13.41 -1.90 36.69
CA LEU A 63 14.70 -1.36 36.25
C LEU A 63 15.69 -2.45 35.82
N LEU A 64 15.67 -3.61 36.47
CA LEU A 64 16.45 -4.77 36.10
C LEU A 64 15.98 -5.32 34.75
N GLU A 65 14.67 -5.43 34.55
CA GLU A 65 14.06 -5.86 33.29
C GLU A 65 14.43 -4.95 32.11
N LEU A 66 14.39 -3.62 32.29
CA LEU A 66 14.86 -2.65 31.28
C LEU A 66 16.36 -2.77 30.98
N LYS A 67 17.17 -3.10 31.99
CA LYS A 67 18.61 -3.40 31.80
C LYS A 67 18.79 -4.71 31.03
N THR A 68 18.06 -5.75 31.39
CA THR A 68 18.09 -7.05 30.70
C THR A 68 17.66 -6.90 29.24
N GLN A 69 16.64 -6.09 28.94
CA GLN A 69 16.22 -5.77 27.58
C GLN A 69 17.31 -5.04 26.77
N ARG A 70 18.04 -4.10 27.39
CA ARG A 70 19.20 -3.47 26.75
C ARG A 70 20.34 -4.46 26.52
N GLN A 71 20.66 -5.28 27.50
CA GLN A 71 21.69 -6.32 27.37
C GLN A 71 21.33 -7.37 26.31
N LEU A 72 20.04 -7.73 26.19
CA LEU A 72 19.57 -8.61 25.12
C LEU A 72 19.69 -7.96 23.74
N LYS A 73 19.46 -6.64 23.64
CA LYS A 73 19.67 -5.88 22.39
C LYS A 73 21.15 -5.87 22.01
N ASP A 74 22.03 -5.71 22.98
CA ASP A 74 23.49 -5.72 22.77
C ASP A 74 24.03 -7.13 22.49
N ALA A 75 23.44 -8.18 23.08
CA ALA A 75 23.81 -9.58 22.86
C ALA A 75 23.29 -10.16 21.52
N LEU A 76 22.25 -9.56 20.92
CA LEU A 76 21.67 -9.99 19.64
C LEU A 76 22.47 -9.54 18.41
N VAL A 77 23.47 -8.66 18.58
CA VAL A 77 24.41 -8.27 17.52
C VAL A 77 25.56 -9.28 17.52
N ASN A 78 25.34 -10.46 16.95
CA ASN A 78 26.41 -11.44 16.74
C ASN A 78 26.84 -11.42 15.27
N PRO A 79 28.02 -10.85 14.94
CA PRO A 79 28.51 -10.73 13.56
C PRO A 79 28.75 -12.08 12.86
N LYS A 80 28.71 -13.20 13.59
CA LYS A 80 28.88 -14.55 13.02
C LYS A 80 27.59 -15.12 12.40
N ILE A 81 26.40 -14.65 12.80
CA ILE A 81 25.12 -15.24 12.35
C ILE A 81 24.95 -15.14 10.84
N GLU A 82 25.26 -13.98 10.25
CA GLU A 82 25.16 -13.79 8.80
C GLU A 82 26.18 -14.65 8.04
N ALA A 83 27.42 -14.70 8.52
CA ALA A 83 28.49 -15.47 7.90
C ALA A 83 28.18 -16.98 7.90
N ASP A 84 27.69 -17.50 9.04
CA ASP A 84 27.26 -18.89 9.18
C ASP A 84 26.05 -19.19 8.28
N LEU A 85 25.07 -18.29 8.19
CA LEU A 85 23.92 -18.42 7.30
C LEU A 85 24.35 -18.51 5.82
N ARG A 86 25.26 -17.64 5.38
CA ARG A 86 25.79 -17.64 4.00
C ARG A 86 26.57 -18.92 3.69
N ARG A 87 27.40 -19.40 4.63
CA ARG A 87 28.13 -20.66 4.49
C ARG A 87 27.16 -21.84 4.36
N LEU A 88 26.22 -21.98 5.28
CA LEU A 88 25.26 -23.08 5.27
C LEU A 88 24.35 -23.07 4.04
N TYR A 89 23.99 -21.87 3.54
CA TYR A 89 23.25 -21.75 2.29
C TYR A 89 24.08 -22.23 1.09
N SER A 90 25.38 -21.91 1.04
CA SER A 90 26.26 -22.41 -0.05
C SER A 90 26.42 -23.93 -0.05
N GLU A 91 26.24 -24.58 1.10
CA GLU A 91 26.28 -26.03 1.28
C GLU A 91 24.89 -26.70 1.18
N ALA A 92 23.82 -25.91 0.97
CA ALA A 92 22.44 -26.40 1.01
C ALA A 92 22.13 -27.44 -0.07
N SER A 93 22.86 -27.44 -1.20
CA SER A 93 22.74 -28.47 -2.23
C SER A 93 23.04 -29.89 -1.72
N HIS A 94 23.86 -30.02 -0.67
CA HIS A 94 24.23 -31.29 -0.06
C HIS A 94 23.63 -31.49 1.35
N ASN A 95 23.30 -30.40 2.06
CA ASN A 95 22.76 -30.44 3.42
C ASN A 95 21.60 -29.43 3.62
N PHE A 96 20.56 -29.53 2.80
CA PHE A 96 19.39 -28.64 2.89
C PHE A 96 18.67 -28.73 4.24
N ALA A 97 18.58 -29.92 4.85
CA ALA A 97 17.93 -30.09 6.16
C ALA A 97 18.67 -29.34 7.28
N GLY A 98 20.01 -29.38 7.27
CA GLY A 98 20.85 -28.60 8.19
C GLY A 98 20.68 -27.09 7.99
N PHE A 99 20.66 -26.64 6.74
CA PHE A 99 20.39 -25.24 6.39
C PHE A 99 19.01 -24.78 6.87
N ARG A 100 17.94 -25.51 6.51
CA ARG A 100 16.55 -25.19 6.92
C ARG A 100 16.41 -25.09 8.44
N LYS A 101 16.99 -26.05 9.17
CA LYS A 101 17.00 -26.03 10.65
C LYS A 101 17.69 -24.80 11.22
N TYR A 102 18.83 -24.40 10.64
CA TYR A 102 19.54 -23.19 11.06
C TYR A 102 18.75 -21.92 10.75
N ALA A 103 18.20 -21.82 9.54
CA ALA A 103 17.40 -20.68 9.10
C ALA A 103 16.13 -20.48 9.95
N VAL A 104 15.37 -21.56 10.23
CA VAL A 104 14.23 -21.53 11.17
C VAL A 104 14.69 -21.13 12.58
N GLY A 105 15.89 -21.55 12.99
CA GLY A 105 16.51 -21.10 14.24
C GLY A 105 16.72 -19.59 14.31
N ILE A 106 17.17 -18.95 13.21
CA ILE A 106 17.28 -17.48 13.13
C ILE A 106 15.89 -16.84 13.25
N LEU A 107 14.90 -17.34 12.51
CA LEU A 107 13.52 -16.81 12.56
C LEU A 107 12.92 -16.91 13.96
N ARG A 108 13.22 -17.97 14.72
CA ARG A 108 12.85 -18.10 16.14
C ARG A 108 13.37 -16.99 17.03
N THR A 109 14.52 -16.41 16.71
CA THR A 109 15.12 -15.35 17.52
C THR A 109 14.77 -13.94 17.05
N THR A 110 14.43 -13.78 15.77
CA THR A 110 14.24 -12.48 15.11
C THR A 110 12.77 -12.19 14.80
N TYR A 111 12.08 -13.16 14.21
CA TYR A 111 10.70 -13.05 13.72
C TYR A 111 9.67 -13.40 14.79
N PHE A 112 9.90 -14.46 15.57
CA PHE A 112 8.93 -14.97 16.56
C PHE A 112 8.95 -14.28 17.92
N PRO A 113 7.84 -14.36 18.68
CA PRO A 113 7.83 -13.93 20.07
C PRO A 113 8.84 -14.73 20.90
N LYS A 114 9.52 -14.04 21.80
CA LYS A 114 10.40 -14.66 22.78
C LYS A 114 9.56 -15.23 23.92
N PRO A 115 9.83 -16.45 24.40
CA PRO A 115 9.11 -16.99 25.54
C PRO A 115 9.34 -16.10 26.76
N TYR A 116 8.29 -15.41 27.21
CA TYR A 116 8.36 -14.49 28.36
C TYR A 116 8.22 -15.21 29.71
N ARG A 117 7.84 -16.50 29.69
CA ARG A 117 7.70 -17.33 30.89
C ARG A 117 8.18 -18.75 30.59
N ALA A 118 8.81 -19.37 31.58
CA ALA A 118 9.26 -20.78 31.57
C ALA A 118 8.08 -21.78 31.63
N LEU A 119 6.95 -21.44 31.01
CA LEU A 119 5.87 -22.37 30.74
C LEU A 119 6.03 -22.78 29.28
N ASP A 120 6.17 -24.08 29.05
CA ASP A 120 6.23 -24.71 27.74
C ASP A 120 4.97 -24.36 26.94
N VAL A 121 4.94 -23.17 26.34
CA VAL A 121 3.99 -22.84 25.27
C VAL A 121 4.51 -23.58 24.05
N ASP A 122 3.76 -24.59 23.62
CA ASP A 122 4.09 -25.34 22.42
C ASP A 122 4.08 -24.37 21.23
N ILE A 123 5.28 -23.97 20.79
CA ILE A 123 5.47 -23.01 19.69
C ILE A 123 5.03 -23.64 18.36
N SER A 124 4.70 -24.95 18.36
CA SER A 124 4.14 -25.65 17.21
C SER A 124 2.64 -25.40 16.98
N GLU A 125 1.94 -24.72 17.91
CA GLU A 125 0.50 -24.43 17.80
C GLU A 125 0.17 -22.95 17.56
N GLY A 126 -0.82 -22.70 16.69
CA GLY A 126 -1.37 -21.38 16.39
C GLY A 126 -0.84 -20.73 15.10
N SER A 127 -1.02 -19.40 15.03
CA SER A 127 -0.87 -18.56 13.82
C SER A 127 0.52 -18.57 13.13
N PHE A 128 1.54 -19.08 13.82
CA PHE A 128 2.93 -19.17 13.36
C PHE A 128 3.41 -20.61 13.09
N SER A 129 2.55 -21.61 13.26
CA SER A 129 2.88 -23.04 13.07
C SER A 129 3.45 -23.38 11.69
N TRP A 130 3.07 -22.62 10.64
CA TRP A 130 3.49 -22.87 9.26
C TRP A 130 5.01 -22.83 9.03
N VAL A 131 5.77 -22.04 9.81
CA VAL A 131 7.23 -21.97 9.66
C VAL A 131 7.90 -23.23 10.20
N TYR A 132 7.32 -23.86 11.22
CA TYR A 132 7.79 -25.15 11.74
C TYR A 132 7.49 -26.27 10.75
N SER A 133 6.38 -26.18 10.02
CA SER A 133 6.06 -27.10 8.92
C SER A 133 7.12 -27.10 7.81
N LEU A 134 7.97 -26.06 7.70
CA LEU A 134 9.08 -26.04 6.74
C LEU A 134 10.15 -27.09 7.07
N LEU A 135 10.25 -27.52 8.32
CA LEU A 135 11.18 -28.58 8.75
C LEU A 135 10.66 -29.98 8.40
N ASP A 136 9.34 -30.12 8.21
CA ASP A 136 8.69 -31.37 7.82
C ASP A 136 8.85 -31.66 6.30
N LEU A 137 9.30 -30.66 5.52
CA LEU A 137 9.58 -30.78 4.10
C LEU A 137 10.96 -31.40 3.89
N VAL A 138 10.99 -32.68 3.52
CA VAL A 138 12.22 -33.50 3.41
C VAL A 138 12.84 -33.51 2.03
N GLU A 139 12.16 -32.99 1.01
CA GLU A 139 12.68 -33.00 -0.36
C GLU A 139 13.55 -31.75 -0.65
N PRO A 140 14.59 -31.89 -1.50
CA PRO A 140 15.40 -30.76 -1.94
C PRO A 140 14.56 -29.81 -2.81
N SER A 141 14.70 -28.50 -2.57
CA SER A 141 14.02 -27.46 -3.34
C SER A 141 14.82 -26.16 -3.31
N GLN A 142 15.34 -25.79 -4.47
CA GLN A 142 16.15 -24.58 -4.61
C GLN A 142 15.31 -23.31 -4.40
N SER A 143 14.05 -23.30 -4.82
CA SER A 143 13.14 -22.16 -4.60
C SER A 143 12.86 -21.95 -3.11
N LEU A 144 12.56 -23.01 -2.35
CA LEU A 144 12.31 -22.93 -0.92
C LEU A 144 13.56 -22.46 -0.16
N ASP A 145 14.71 -23.07 -0.42
CA ASP A 145 15.93 -22.78 0.32
C ASP A 145 16.43 -21.35 0.05
N THR A 146 16.32 -20.88 -1.21
CA THR A 146 16.67 -19.50 -1.57
C THR A 146 15.66 -18.48 -1.01
N SER A 147 14.38 -18.84 -0.98
CA SER A 147 13.33 -18.00 -0.36
C SER A 147 13.55 -17.85 1.15
N LEU A 148 13.88 -18.95 1.82
CA LEU A 148 14.15 -18.97 3.26
C LEU A 148 15.43 -18.19 3.60
N PHE A 149 16.47 -18.31 2.77
CA PHE A 149 17.67 -17.50 2.87
C PHE A 149 17.37 -16.00 2.73
N ALA A 150 16.60 -15.61 1.72
CA ALA A 150 16.17 -14.23 1.51
C ALA A 150 15.38 -13.71 2.72
N PHE A 151 14.46 -14.51 3.28
CA PHE A 151 13.68 -14.12 4.45
C PHE A 151 14.55 -13.89 5.69
N CYS A 152 15.52 -14.77 5.96
CA CYS A 152 16.47 -14.58 7.04
C CYS A 152 17.28 -13.29 6.89
N LEU A 153 17.79 -12.99 5.69
CA LEU A 153 18.51 -11.75 5.42
C LEU A 153 17.64 -10.51 5.67
N VAL A 154 16.38 -10.55 5.25
CA VAL A 154 15.39 -9.49 5.51
C VAL A 154 15.18 -9.30 7.01
N GLN A 155 15.02 -10.38 7.78
CA GLN A 155 14.87 -10.28 9.23
C GLN A 155 16.13 -9.73 9.90
N LEU A 156 17.32 -10.14 9.47
CA LEU A 156 18.59 -9.61 10.00
C LEU A 156 18.72 -8.10 9.73
N HIS A 157 18.37 -7.65 8.52
CA HIS A 157 18.34 -6.23 8.14
C HIS A 157 17.32 -5.44 8.99
N VAL A 158 16.07 -5.88 9.01
CA VAL A 158 14.96 -5.18 9.68
C VAL A 158 15.15 -5.10 11.19
N THR A 159 15.72 -6.14 11.79
CA THR A 159 15.99 -6.17 13.24
C THR A 159 17.29 -5.45 13.62
N GLY A 160 18.13 -5.10 12.65
CA GLY A 160 19.46 -4.52 12.85
C GLY A 160 20.43 -5.48 13.54
N THR A 161 20.24 -6.79 13.39
CA THR A 161 21.05 -7.84 14.04
C THR A 161 22.19 -8.35 13.17
N GLY A 162 22.13 -8.15 11.85
CA GLY A 162 23.21 -8.43 10.90
C GLY A 162 23.63 -7.17 10.13
N ASP A 163 24.78 -7.25 9.43
CA ASP A 163 25.30 -6.17 8.59
C ASP A 163 24.83 -6.34 7.14
N VAL A 164 23.51 -6.51 6.99
CA VAL A 164 22.86 -6.75 5.71
C VAL A 164 22.26 -5.45 5.19
N SER A 165 22.65 -5.04 3.99
CA SER A 165 22.04 -3.91 3.30
C SER A 165 20.69 -4.27 2.66
N LEU A 166 19.79 -3.29 2.55
CA LEU A 166 18.51 -3.48 1.85
C LEU A 166 18.70 -3.97 0.40
N TYR A 167 19.77 -3.53 -0.26
CA TYR A 167 20.13 -3.97 -1.62
C TYR A 167 20.36 -5.49 -1.67
N GLN A 168 21.13 -6.05 -0.73
CA GLN A 168 21.39 -7.48 -0.65
C GLN A 168 20.10 -8.28 -0.37
N CYS A 169 19.20 -7.75 0.46
CA CYS A 169 17.88 -8.35 0.66
C CYS A 169 17.07 -8.40 -0.64
N LEU A 170 17.02 -7.30 -1.39
CA LEU A 170 16.29 -7.18 -2.65
C LEU A 170 16.86 -8.08 -3.75
N GLU A 171 18.19 -8.15 -3.85
CA GLU A 171 18.90 -9.03 -4.77
C GLU A 171 18.55 -10.49 -4.51
N GLN A 172 18.63 -10.92 -3.25
CA GLN A 172 18.32 -12.31 -2.91
C GLN A 172 16.83 -12.65 -3.03
N HIS A 173 15.95 -11.71 -2.71
CA HIS A 173 14.52 -11.87 -2.99
C HIS A 173 14.25 -12.06 -4.49
N SER A 174 14.93 -11.29 -5.35
CA SER A 174 14.79 -11.40 -6.81
C SER A 174 15.33 -12.73 -7.34
N THR A 175 16.43 -13.23 -6.77
CA THR A 175 16.97 -14.57 -7.08
C THR A 175 15.98 -15.66 -6.68
N ALA A 176 15.40 -15.59 -5.48
CA ALA A 176 14.37 -16.53 -5.04
C ALA A 176 13.15 -16.54 -5.96
N LEU A 177 12.69 -15.37 -6.42
CA LEU A 177 11.59 -15.25 -7.39
C LEU A 177 11.92 -15.94 -8.73
N LYS A 178 13.16 -15.85 -9.24
CA LYS A 178 13.56 -16.55 -10.47
C LYS A 178 13.48 -18.07 -10.31
N HIS A 179 13.92 -18.60 -9.18
CA HIS A 179 13.81 -20.03 -8.90
C HIS A 179 12.35 -20.46 -8.75
N LEU A 180 11.53 -19.69 -8.05
CA LEU A 180 10.10 -19.97 -7.94
C LEU A 180 9.41 -19.96 -9.32
N TYR A 181 9.74 -18.99 -10.18
CA TYR A 181 9.21 -18.92 -11.54
C TYR A 181 9.55 -20.18 -12.35
N SER A 182 10.81 -20.64 -12.27
CA SER A 182 11.24 -21.89 -12.91
C SER A 182 10.48 -23.12 -12.37
N ASP A 183 10.22 -23.17 -11.06
CA ASP A 183 9.48 -24.28 -10.43
C ASP A 183 8.00 -24.28 -10.83
N LEU A 184 7.42 -23.10 -11.13
CA LEU A 184 6.03 -22.98 -11.57
C LEU A 184 5.84 -23.33 -13.05
N ASP A 185 6.86 -23.14 -13.89
CA ASP A 185 6.86 -23.54 -15.30
C ASP A 185 6.95 -25.07 -15.49
N ASP A 186 7.50 -25.80 -14.52
CA ASP A 186 7.58 -27.27 -14.54
C ASP A 186 6.29 -27.91 -13.99
N PRO A 187 5.52 -28.67 -14.79
CA PRO A 187 4.26 -29.30 -14.36
C PRO A 187 4.38 -30.26 -13.17
N LEU A 188 5.53 -30.90 -12.96
CA LEU A 188 5.74 -31.86 -11.87
C LEU A 188 6.15 -31.17 -10.57
N VAL A 189 6.96 -30.11 -10.67
CA VAL A 189 7.46 -29.36 -9.51
C VAL A 189 6.44 -28.33 -9.03
N CYS A 190 5.64 -27.78 -9.94
CA CYS A 190 4.63 -26.77 -9.65
C CYS A 190 3.56 -27.25 -8.66
N SER A 191 3.34 -28.57 -8.51
CA SER A 191 2.38 -29.15 -7.55
C SER A 191 2.99 -29.55 -6.19
N ARG A 192 4.29 -29.39 -5.98
CA ARG A 192 4.97 -29.79 -4.73
C ARG A 192 4.62 -28.89 -3.55
N GLU A 193 4.78 -29.41 -2.34
CA GLU A 193 4.59 -28.66 -1.09
C GLU A 193 5.71 -27.64 -0.87
N GLU A 194 6.94 -27.93 -1.30
CA GLU A 194 8.06 -26.98 -1.21
C GLU A 194 7.81 -25.70 -2.02
N THR A 195 7.18 -25.83 -3.19
CA THR A 195 6.79 -24.69 -4.02
C THR A 195 5.77 -23.80 -3.31
N LEU A 196 4.79 -24.39 -2.61
CA LEU A 196 3.84 -23.63 -1.79
C LEU A 196 4.53 -22.94 -0.62
N ALA A 197 5.43 -23.65 0.06
CA ALA A 197 6.22 -23.10 1.14
C ALA A 197 7.08 -21.91 0.68
N ALA A 198 7.73 -22.01 -0.50
CA ALA A 198 8.48 -20.92 -1.11
C ALA A 198 7.59 -19.68 -1.35
N ILE A 199 6.38 -19.88 -1.87
CA ILE A 199 5.39 -18.80 -2.09
C ILE A 199 4.98 -18.13 -0.76
N ILE A 200 4.74 -18.91 0.31
CA ILE A 200 4.40 -18.36 1.63
C ILE A 200 5.56 -17.55 2.21
N VAL A 201 6.79 -18.07 2.09
CA VAL A 201 8.00 -17.37 2.56
C VAL A 201 8.20 -16.06 1.80
N LEU A 202 8.09 -16.07 0.46
CA LEU A 202 8.27 -14.86 -0.37
C LEU A 202 7.17 -13.84 -0.14
N SER A 203 5.90 -14.25 -0.14
CA SER A 203 4.79 -13.34 0.18
C SER A 203 4.93 -12.73 1.58
N THR A 204 5.47 -13.48 2.55
CA THR A 204 5.80 -12.94 3.88
C THR A 204 6.98 -11.98 3.82
N CYS A 205 8.02 -12.23 3.00
CA CYS A 205 9.15 -11.32 2.80
C CYS A 205 8.71 -9.96 2.25
N GLU A 206 7.80 -9.94 1.27
CA GLU A 206 7.37 -8.70 0.60
C GLU A 206 6.79 -7.66 1.55
N LEU A 207 6.16 -8.11 2.65
CA LEU A 207 5.62 -7.23 3.69
C LEU A 207 6.67 -6.33 4.34
N PHE A 208 7.93 -6.80 4.39
CA PHE A 208 9.05 -6.15 5.07
C PHE A 208 9.91 -5.27 4.14
N VAL A 209 10.02 -5.64 2.86
CA VAL A 209 11.03 -5.07 1.93
C VAL A 209 10.47 -3.96 1.02
N ARG A 210 9.16 -3.66 1.08
CA ARG A 210 8.49 -2.59 0.30
C ARG A 210 8.82 -2.62 -1.20
N LEU A 211 8.50 -3.73 -1.85
CA LEU A 211 8.63 -3.91 -3.30
C LEU A 211 7.45 -3.26 -4.06
N GLY A 212 7.39 -1.93 -4.09
CA GLY A 212 6.37 -1.18 -4.84
C GLY A 212 4.92 -1.34 -4.34
N GLY A 213 4.01 -0.48 -4.83
CA GLY A 213 2.66 -0.33 -4.26
C GLY A 213 1.69 -1.51 -4.41
N ASN A 214 2.02 -2.52 -5.24
CA ASN A 214 1.10 -3.61 -5.62
C ASN A 214 1.71 -5.04 -5.50
N GLY A 215 2.95 -5.23 -5.03
CA GLY A 215 3.63 -6.54 -5.03
C GLY A 215 2.85 -7.66 -4.34
N PHE A 216 2.46 -7.44 -3.09
CA PHE A 216 1.65 -8.38 -2.30
C PHE A 216 0.31 -8.74 -2.97
N SER A 217 -0.34 -7.77 -3.62
CA SER A 217 -1.62 -7.97 -4.33
C SER A 217 -1.46 -8.84 -5.58
N VAL A 218 -0.30 -8.79 -6.24
CA VAL A 218 0.06 -9.70 -7.34
C VAL A 218 0.35 -11.09 -6.79
N HIS A 219 1.09 -11.20 -5.69
CA HIS A 219 1.34 -12.47 -5.01
C HIS A 219 0.05 -13.16 -4.56
N ALA A 220 -0.86 -12.44 -3.89
CA ALA A 220 -2.12 -12.99 -3.42
C ALA A 220 -3.01 -13.48 -4.58
N ARG A 221 -3.03 -12.78 -5.72
CA ARG A 221 -3.72 -13.25 -6.94
C ARG A 221 -3.07 -14.51 -7.54
N GLY A 222 -1.74 -14.53 -7.62
CA GLY A 222 -1.00 -15.73 -8.06
C GLY A 222 -1.28 -16.94 -7.17
N ILE A 223 -1.30 -16.74 -5.85
CA ILE A 223 -1.68 -17.76 -4.87
C ILE A 223 -3.10 -18.28 -5.15
N ALA A 224 -4.06 -17.37 -5.31
CA ALA A 224 -5.45 -17.75 -5.55
C ALA A 224 -5.61 -18.62 -6.81
N GLU A 225 -4.93 -18.27 -7.92
CA GLU A 225 -4.94 -19.07 -9.15
C GLU A 225 -4.25 -20.43 -8.98
N ILE A 226 -3.10 -20.50 -8.30
CA ILE A 226 -2.40 -21.76 -8.03
C ILE A 226 -3.28 -22.69 -7.18
N LEU A 227 -3.93 -22.16 -6.14
CA LEU A 227 -4.84 -22.93 -5.30
C LEU A 227 -6.06 -23.42 -6.10
N ARG A 228 -6.59 -22.59 -7.01
CA ARG A 228 -7.70 -22.95 -7.91
C ARG A 228 -7.32 -24.10 -8.85
N LEU A 229 -6.12 -24.05 -9.43
CA LEU A 229 -5.61 -25.08 -10.35
C LEU A 229 -5.32 -26.41 -9.64
N ARG A 230 -4.81 -26.39 -8.41
CA ARG A 230 -4.51 -27.60 -7.63
C ARG A 230 -5.78 -28.30 -7.12
N GLY A 231 -6.84 -27.53 -6.83
CA GLY A 231 -8.13 -28.05 -6.39
C GLY A 231 -8.13 -28.76 -5.02
N PRO A 232 -9.32 -29.15 -4.51
CA PRO A 232 -9.49 -29.78 -3.19
C PRO A 232 -8.94 -31.20 -3.07
N ARG A 233 -8.69 -31.89 -4.20
CA ARG A 233 -8.34 -33.31 -4.24
C ARG A 233 -6.92 -33.65 -3.74
N MET A 234 -6.12 -32.63 -3.40
CA MET A 234 -4.73 -32.79 -2.97
C MET A 234 -4.51 -32.70 -1.44
N ALA A 235 -5.57 -32.73 -0.63
CA ALA A 235 -5.47 -32.66 0.84
C ALA A 235 -4.92 -33.97 1.46
N SER A 236 -3.64 -34.27 1.25
CA SER A 236 -3.03 -35.56 1.60
C SER A 236 -2.23 -35.56 2.91
N THR A 237 -1.63 -34.43 3.33
CA THR A 237 -0.71 -34.37 4.49
C THR A 237 -1.11 -33.30 5.53
N ALA A 238 -0.60 -33.44 6.75
CA ALA A 238 -0.77 -32.43 7.80
C ALA A 238 -0.02 -31.12 7.47
N THR A 239 1.17 -31.24 6.86
CA THR A 239 1.99 -30.14 6.36
C THR A 239 1.23 -29.31 5.34
N TRP A 240 0.65 -29.98 4.33
CA TRP A 240 -0.17 -29.33 3.31
C TRP A 240 -1.33 -28.55 3.93
N ARG A 241 -2.07 -29.11 4.90
CA ARG A 241 -3.19 -28.42 5.55
C ARG A 241 -2.76 -27.14 6.27
N ARG A 242 -1.60 -27.14 6.94
CA ARG A 242 -1.05 -25.95 7.61
C ARG A 242 -0.59 -24.88 6.60
N LEU A 243 0.07 -25.28 5.52
CA LEU A 243 0.49 -24.36 4.45
C LEU A 243 -0.72 -23.78 3.71
N PHE A 244 -1.71 -24.62 3.41
CA PHE A 244 -2.97 -24.22 2.80
C PHE A 244 -3.72 -23.23 3.68
N SER A 245 -3.92 -23.54 4.98
CA SER A 245 -4.52 -22.62 5.96
C SER A 245 -3.89 -21.22 5.88
N ARG A 246 -2.56 -21.14 5.87
CA ARG A 246 -1.84 -19.86 5.77
C ARG A 246 -2.08 -19.12 4.45
N LEU A 247 -2.12 -19.82 3.32
CA LEU A 247 -2.41 -19.21 2.03
C LEU A 247 -3.85 -18.66 1.96
N THR A 248 -4.81 -19.33 2.63
CA THR A 248 -6.20 -18.87 2.72
C THR A 248 -6.29 -17.51 3.42
N ILE A 249 -5.48 -17.31 4.47
CA ILE A 249 -5.42 -16.07 5.22
C ILE A 249 -4.93 -14.94 4.32
N VAL A 250 -3.88 -15.19 3.53
CA VAL A 250 -3.33 -14.21 2.58
C VAL A 250 -4.39 -13.80 1.54
N CYS A 251 -5.08 -14.77 0.93
CA CYS A 251 -6.15 -14.52 -0.03
C CYS A 251 -7.33 -13.76 0.60
N THR A 252 -7.73 -14.14 1.81
CA THR A 252 -8.86 -13.52 2.52
C THR A 252 -8.56 -12.07 2.87
N LEU A 253 -7.34 -11.78 3.37
CA LEU A 253 -6.91 -10.42 3.68
C LEU A 253 -6.86 -9.54 2.41
N GLU A 254 -6.35 -10.06 1.29
CA GLU A 254 -6.36 -9.34 0.01
C GLU A 254 -7.80 -9.05 -0.45
N ALA A 255 -8.68 -10.07 -0.46
CA ALA A 255 -10.08 -9.94 -0.85
C ALA A 255 -10.84 -8.91 0.01
N LEU A 256 -10.60 -8.91 1.33
CA LEU A 256 -11.15 -7.92 2.26
C LEU A 256 -10.68 -6.50 1.90
N THR A 257 -9.39 -6.30 1.61
CA THR A 257 -8.86 -4.98 1.27
C THR A 257 -9.30 -4.48 -0.10
N LYS A 258 -9.50 -5.38 -1.07
CA LYS A 258 -9.99 -5.06 -2.43
C LYS A 258 -11.51 -4.95 -2.51
N ARG A 259 -12.24 -5.43 -1.51
CA ARG A 259 -13.72 -5.53 -1.50
C ARG A 259 -14.24 -6.35 -2.70
N GLN A 260 -13.56 -7.45 -3.01
CA GLN A 260 -13.88 -8.37 -4.10
C GLN A 260 -14.03 -9.79 -3.55
N ALA A 261 -14.99 -10.56 -4.06
CA ALA A 261 -15.15 -11.96 -3.70
C ALA A 261 -13.89 -12.76 -4.05
N GLN A 262 -13.67 -13.85 -3.31
CA GLN A 262 -12.54 -14.73 -3.54
C GLN A 262 -12.72 -15.54 -4.84
N CYS A 263 -11.60 -15.88 -5.49
CA CYS A 263 -11.63 -16.69 -6.72
C CYS A 263 -12.02 -18.16 -6.49
N ILE A 264 -11.98 -18.63 -5.24
CA ILE A 264 -12.37 -19.99 -4.82
C ILE A 264 -13.64 -19.87 -3.98
N GLU A 265 -14.65 -20.69 -4.30
CA GLU A 265 -15.92 -20.72 -3.57
C GLU A 265 -15.73 -21.14 -2.11
N ASN A 266 -16.43 -20.45 -1.19
CA ASN A 266 -16.32 -20.65 0.26
C ASN A 266 -16.67 -22.08 0.70
N ASP A 267 -17.53 -22.78 -0.04
CA ASP A 267 -17.87 -24.17 0.24
C ASP A 267 -16.72 -25.14 -0.05
N VAL A 268 -15.88 -24.83 -1.05
CA VAL A 268 -14.66 -25.60 -1.35
C VAL A 268 -13.63 -25.42 -0.23
N TRP A 269 -13.47 -24.20 0.29
CA TRP A 269 -12.58 -23.91 1.41
C TRP A 269 -12.94 -24.71 2.66
N ARG A 270 -14.24 -24.75 3.02
CA ARG A 270 -14.77 -25.46 4.20
C ARG A 270 -14.61 -26.98 4.11
N GLN A 271 -14.61 -27.53 2.90
CA GLN A 271 -14.37 -28.96 2.67
C GLN A 271 -12.89 -29.34 2.85
N ILE A 272 -11.97 -28.43 2.52
CA ILE A 272 -10.52 -28.68 2.54
C ILE A 272 -9.92 -28.49 3.94
N VAL A 273 -10.32 -27.42 4.64
CA VAL A 273 -9.87 -27.14 6.01
C VAL A 273 -10.99 -27.56 6.95
N PRO A 274 -10.98 -28.82 7.46
CA PRO A 274 -11.96 -29.23 8.45
C PRO A 274 -11.87 -28.32 9.68
N ALA A 275 -12.98 -28.23 10.44
CA ALA A 275 -13.04 -27.49 11.70
C ALA A 275 -11.80 -27.84 12.55
N SER A 276 -10.89 -26.88 12.67
CA SER A 276 -9.63 -27.07 13.37
C SER A 276 -9.79 -26.64 14.83
N SER A 277 -8.93 -27.14 15.71
CA SER A 277 -8.84 -26.63 17.09
C SER A 277 -8.24 -25.22 17.16
N ASP A 278 -7.67 -24.70 16.07
CA ASP A 278 -7.08 -23.36 16.05
C ASP A 278 -8.16 -22.28 15.92
N ALA A 279 -8.20 -21.39 16.92
CA ALA A 279 -9.12 -20.27 16.96
C ALA A 279 -8.94 -19.31 15.77
N LEU A 280 -7.71 -19.17 15.25
CA LEU A 280 -7.47 -18.27 14.12
C LEU A 280 -8.09 -18.80 12.83
N ASP A 281 -7.97 -20.10 12.55
CA ASP A 281 -8.53 -20.73 11.36
C ASP A 281 -10.06 -20.64 11.38
N ASN A 282 -10.68 -20.90 12.53
CA ASN A 282 -12.14 -20.75 12.70
C ASN A 282 -12.60 -19.32 12.42
N LEU A 283 -11.85 -18.31 12.88
CA LEU A 283 -12.15 -16.90 12.62
C LEU A 283 -12.07 -16.56 11.12
N TYR A 284 -11.05 -17.04 10.41
CA TYR A 284 -10.91 -16.78 8.97
C TYR A 284 -11.92 -17.55 8.12
N GLN A 285 -12.36 -18.74 8.55
CA GLN A 285 -13.48 -19.43 7.92
C GLN A 285 -14.76 -18.59 8.00
N MET A 286 -15.05 -17.99 9.14
CA MET A 286 -16.18 -17.04 9.28
C MET A 286 -15.98 -15.79 8.41
N ALA A 287 -14.74 -15.32 8.28
CA ALA A 287 -14.42 -14.13 7.49
C ALA A 287 -14.45 -14.34 5.97
N SER A 288 -14.40 -15.58 5.49
CA SER A 288 -14.38 -15.91 4.06
C SER A 288 -15.61 -15.40 3.29
N ASP A 289 -16.77 -15.26 3.95
CA ASP A 289 -18.01 -14.74 3.36
C ASP A 289 -18.10 -13.21 3.33
N VAL A 290 -17.23 -12.52 4.08
CA VAL A 290 -17.26 -11.06 4.20
C VAL A 290 -16.96 -10.37 2.87
N PRO A 291 -15.90 -10.74 2.09
CA PRO A 291 -15.59 -10.07 0.83
C PRO A 291 -16.73 -10.08 -0.20
N ALA A 292 -17.47 -11.19 -0.32
CA ALA A 292 -18.60 -11.27 -1.25
C ALA A 292 -19.71 -10.26 -0.91
N ASN A 293 -19.97 -10.06 0.38
CA ASN A 293 -20.91 -9.03 0.84
C ASN A 293 -20.38 -7.61 0.61
N LEU A 294 -19.06 -7.39 0.75
CA LEU A 294 -18.43 -6.10 0.44
C LEU A 294 -18.49 -5.75 -1.06
N GLU A 295 -18.36 -6.74 -1.93
CA GLU A 295 -18.51 -6.57 -3.38
C GLU A 295 -19.95 -6.17 -3.73
N ARG A 296 -20.94 -6.89 -3.19
CA ARG A 296 -22.37 -6.53 -3.32
C ARG A 296 -22.66 -5.13 -2.78
N ALA A 297 -22.08 -4.77 -1.63
CA ALA A 297 -22.24 -3.41 -1.07
C ALA A 297 -21.67 -2.33 -2.01
N THR A 298 -20.58 -2.61 -2.72
CA THR A 298 -19.96 -1.67 -3.66
C THR A 298 -20.83 -1.50 -4.92
N SER A 299 -21.49 -2.56 -5.39
CA SER A 299 -22.38 -2.53 -6.56
C SER A 299 -23.72 -1.84 -6.32
N LEU A 300 -24.17 -1.68 -5.07
CA LEU A 300 -25.42 -0.96 -4.71
C LEU A 300 -25.52 0.44 -5.32
N SER A 301 -24.39 1.15 -5.42
CA SER A 301 -24.34 2.50 -6.00
C SER A 301 -24.76 2.54 -7.48
N SER A 302 -24.51 1.45 -8.21
CA SER A 302 -24.82 1.31 -9.65
C SER A 302 -26.29 0.97 -9.96
N ILE A 303 -27.07 0.55 -8.95
CA ILE A 303 -28.47 0.16 -9.15
C ILE A 303 -29.34 1.42 -9.31
N VAL A 304 -29.94 1.57 -10.51
CA VAL A 304 -30.80 2.70 -10.87
C VAL A 304 -32.23 2.51 -10.37
N ASP A 305 -32.78 1.29 -10.49
CA ASP A 305 -34.15 1.01 -10.05
C ASP A 305 -34.28 1.07 -8.52
N ARG A 306 -35.25 1.87 -8.03
CA ARG A 306 -35.41 2.16 -6.59
C ARG A 306 -35.82 0.91 -5.80
N ASN A 307 -36.69 0.07 -6.36
CA ASN A 307 -37.18 -1.12 -5.69
C ASN A 307 -36.09 -2.21 -5.63
N ALA A 308 -35.37 -2.41 -6.72
CA ALA A 308 -34.21 -3.30 -6.78
C ALA A 308 -33.10 -2.82 -5.84
N PHE A 309 -32.83 -1.51 -5.79
CA PHE A 309 -31.84 -0.93 -4.89
C PHE A 309 -32.18 -1.18 -3.42
N LEU A 310 -33.44 -0.95 -3.02
CA LEU A 310 -33.88 -1.19 -1.64
C LEU A 310 -33.83 -2.67 -1.28
N LYS A 311 -34.32 -3.54 -2.17
CA LYS A 311 -34.29 -5.00 -1.97
C LYS A 311 -32.86 -5.51 -1.79
N GLU A 312 -31.95 -5.10 -2.65
CA GLU A 312 -30.54 -5.52 -2.55
C GLU A 312 -29.85 -4.91 -1.33
N SER A 313 -30.12 -3.64 -1.01
CA SER A 313 -29.56 -2.99 0.18
C SER A 313 -29.99 -3.70 1.47
N THR A 314 -31.28 -4.06 1.60
CA THR A 314 -31.78 -4.85 2.73
C THR A 314 -31.12 -6.22 2.78
N ALA A 315 -31.01 -6.93 1.66
CA ALA A 315 -30.40 -8.26 1.61
C ALA A 315 -28.90 -8.23 2.03
N VAL A 316 -28.15 -7.24 1.57
CA VAL A 316 -26.73 -7.07 1.94
C VAL A 316 -26.57 -6.71 3.41
N VAL A 317 -27.37 -5.74 3.91
CA VAL A 317 -27.32 -5.34 5.33
C VAL A 317 -27.70 -6.49 6.24
N GLN A 318 -28.73 -7.27 5.89
CA GLN A 318 -29.14 -8.45 6.65
C GLN A 318 -28.02 -9.49 6.72
N SER A 319 -27.38 -9.81 5.58
CA SER A 319 -26.26 -10.75 5.55
C SER A 319 -25.07 -10.26 6.40
N MET A 320 -24.71 -8.98 6.30
CA MET A 320 -23.66 -8.38 7.12
C MET A 320 -23.98 -8.39 8.61
N PHE A 321 -25.24 -8.16 8.98
CA PHE A 321 -25.69 -8.18 10.37
C PHE A 321 -25.70 -9.59 10.96
N THR A 322 -26.10 -10.61 10.19
CA THR A 322 -25.99 -12.01 10.59
C THR A 322 -24.53 -12.39 10.85
N MET A 323 -23.61 -12.03 9.96
CA MET A 323 -22.18 -12.26 10.16
C MET A 323 -21.67 -11.53 11.41
N LEU A 324 -22.09 -10.29 11.63
CA LEU A 324 -21.72 -9.51 12.83
C LEU A 324 -22.14 -10.24 14.12
N LYS A 325 -23.38 -10.77 14.19
CA LYS A 325 -23.86 -11.56 15.33
C LYS A 325 -23.01 -12.81 15.53
N SER A 326 -22.66 -13.51 14.44
CA SER A 326 -21.77 -14.68 14.52
C SER A 326 -20.39 -14.33 15.08
N PHE A 327 -19.76 -13.24 14.63
CA PHE A 327 -18.48 -12.78 15.17
C PHE A 327 -18.55 -12.41 16.65
N GLN A 328 -19.64 -11.79 17.09
CA GLN A 328 -19.86 -11.41 18.50
C GLN A 328 -20.03 -12.64 19.40
N VAL A 329 -20.89 -13.58 19.02
CA VAL A 329 -21.10 -14.83 19.78
C VAL A 329 -19.78 -15.58 19.90
N TRP A 330 -19.06 -15.74 18.78
CA TRP A 330 -17.77 -16.41 18.77
C TRP A 330 -16.73 -15.69 19.65
N HIS A 331 -16.67 -14.36 19.60
CA HIS A 331 -15.79 -13.56 20.44
C HIS A 331 -16.08 -13.79 21.94
N ASP A 332 -17.35 -13.77 22.33
CA ASP A 332 -17.76 -13.94 23.72
C ASP A 332 -17.49 -15.35 24.24
N ASP A 333 -17.72 -16.37 23.42
CA ASP A 333 -17.39 -17.76 23.75
C ASP A 333 -15.87 -17.94 23.91
N PHE A 334 -15.09 -17.38 22.98
CA PHE A 334 -13.63 -17.38 23.05
C PHE A 334 -13.11 -16.67 24.31
N TRP A 335 -13.76 -15.56 24.69
CA TRP A 335 -13.42 -14.80 25.89
C TRP A 335 -13.76 -15.54 27.18
N LYS A 336 -14.94 -16.17 27.26
CA LYS A 336 -15.42 -16.95 28.42
C LYS A 336 -14.69 -18.28 28.61
N ALA A 337 -14.10 -18.83 27.56
CA ALA A 337 -13.37 -20.10 27.62
C ALA A 337 -12.10 -20.06 28.51
N SER A 338 -11.55 -18.88 28.83
CA SER A 338 -10.40 -18.77 29.74
C SER A 338 -10.86 -18.43 31.16
N PRO A 339 -10.34 -19.13 32.20
CA PRO A 339 -10.62 -18.81 33.59
C PRO A 339 -9.90 -17.53 34.08
N THR A 340 -9.01 -16.94 33.26
CA THR A 340 -8.28 -15.72 33.59
C THR A 340 -8.54 -14.61 32.56
N PRO A 341 -8.40 -13.32 32.94
CA PRO A 341 -8.56 -12.22 32.00
C PRO A 341 -7.57 -12.31 30.84
N ARG A 342 -8.08 -12.45 29.62
CA ARG A 342 -7.27 -12.58 28.39
C ARG A 342 -6.58 -11.27 27.97
N ALA A 343 -7.13 -10.13 28.36
CA ALA A 343 -6.56 -8.81 28.12
C ALA A 343 -6.83 -7.85 29.28
N TRP A 344 -5.90 -6.95 29.57
CA TRP A 344 -6.07 -5.91 30.60
C TRP A 344 -5.34 -4.61 30.21
N PRO A 345 -5.86 -3.44 30.60
CA PRO A 345 -5.23 -2.17 30.26
C PRO A 345 -3.97 -1.91 31.10
N VAL A 346 -2.93 -1.36 30.47
CA VAL A 346 -1.71 -0.85 31.10
C VAL A 346 -1.36 0.53 30.56
N PRO A 347 -0.64 1.39 31.32
CA PRO A 347 -0.22 2.70 30.82
C PRO A 347 0.67 2.58 29.58
N SER A 348 0.33 3.34 28.53
CA SER A 348 1.11 3.37 27.28
C SER A 348 2.47 4.04 27.50
N ARG A 349 3.53 3.37 27.05
CA ARG A 349 4.91 3.88 27.10
C ARG A 349 5.37 4.45 25.76
N ALA A 350 4.65 4.19 24.69
CA ALA A 350 4.94 4.73 23.36
C ALA A 350 4.61 6.22 23.26
N VAL A 351 5.33 6.94 22.41
CA VAL A 351 5.16 8.35 22.09
C VAL A 351 4.84 8.45 20.62
N ASN A 352 3.72 9.09 20.26
CA ASN A 352 3.33 9.33 18.88
C ASN A 352 3.53 10.82 18.54
N PRO A 353 4.05 11.17 17.35
CA PRO A 353 4.14 12.57 16.92
C PRO A 353 2.81 13.34 16.89
N ALA A 354 1.68 12.64 16.83
CA ALA A 354 0.35 13.23 16.91
C ALA A 354 -0.09 13.56 18.36
N ASP A 355 0.66 13.11 19.38
CA ASP A 355 0.40 13.48 20.77
C ASP A 355 0.83 14.94 21.00
N VAL A 356 -0.07 15.76 21.53
CA VAL A 356 0.16 17.20 21.73
C VAL A 356 1.20 17.45 22.84
N GLU A 357 1.16 16.65 23.91
CA GLU A 357 2.11 16.66 25.01
C GLU A 357 2.28 15.24 25.59
N PRO A 358 3.40 14.90 26.25
CA PRO A 358 3.60 13.59 26.89
C PRO A 358 2.54 13.26 27.96
N SER A 359 1.93 14.27 28.57
CA SER A 359 0.81 14.21 29.52
C SER A 359 -0.56 14.06 28.84
N ASN A 360 -0.67 14.36 27.55
CA ASN A 360 -1.92 14.41 26.79
C ASN A 360 -1.87 13.49 25.57
N LYS A 361 -1.63 12.20 25.83
CA LYS A 361 -1.65 11.14 24.81
C LYS A 361 -3.08 10.89 24.34
N ILE A 362 -3.25 10.64 23.04
CA ILE A 362 -4.55 10.24 22.47
C ILE A 362 -4.99 8.88 23.06
N PHE A 363 -4.03 7.98 23.22
CA PHE A 363 -4.21 6.67 23.86
C PHE A 363 -3.28 6.56 25.09
N PRO A 364 -3.74 6.96 26.29
CA PRO A 364 -2.92 6.91 27.51
C PRO A 364 -2.73 5.48 28.04
N PHE A 365 -3.58 4.53 27.61
CA PHE A 365 -3.50 3.12 27.97
C PHE A 365 -3.45 2.24 26.73
N CYS A 366 -2.69 1.16 26.80
CA CYS A 366 -2.64 0.08 25.82
C CYS A 366 -3.05 -1.26 26.45
N PHE A 367 -3.39 -2.26 25.64
CA PHE A 367 -3.72 -3.59 26.14
C PHE A 367 -2.47 -4.43 26.36
N GLU A 368 -2.44 -5.14 27.48
CA GLU A 368 -1.68 -6.38 27.63
C GLU A 368 -2.58 -7.56 27.30
N PHE A 369 -1.96 -8.64 26.81
CA PHE A 369 -2.64 -9.88 26.51
C PHE A 369 -1.95 -11.07 27.17
N GLU A 370 -2.74 -12.11 27.42
CA GLU A 370 -2.27 -13.41 27.93
C GLU A 370 -1.14 -13.99 27.06
N SER A 371 -1.29 -13.92 25.74
CA SER A 371 -0.29 -14.35 24.77
C SER A 371 -0.44 -13.62 23.44
N LEU A 372 0.59 -13.68 22.60
CA LEU A 372 0.54 -13.11 21.24
C LEU A 372 -0.57 -13.78 20.41
N ASN A 373 -0.74 -15.10 20.50
CA ASN A 373 -1.80 -15.81 19.78
C ASN A 373 -3.20 -15.26 20.12
N VAL A 374 -3.49 -15.09 21.42
CA VAL A 374 -4.75 -14.51 21.88
C VAL A 374 -4.92 -13.08 21.35
N SER A 375 -3.86 -12.27 21.41
CA SER A 375 -3.92 -10.88 20.94
C SER A 375 -4.19 -10.76 19.43
N VAL A 376 -3.59 -11.63 18.62
CA VAL A 376 -3.77 -11.66 17.16
C VAL A 376 -5.20 -12.06 16.80
N VAL A 377 -5.72 -13.11 17.44
CA VAL A 377 -7.08 -13.60 17.23
C VAL A 377 -8.10 -12.52 17.60
N VAL A 378 -7.96 -11.91 18.77
CA VAL A 378 -8.86 -10.86 19.27
C VAL A 378 -8.78 -9.60 18.40
N ALA A 379 -7.58 -9.13 18.06
CA ALA A 379 -7.40 -7.95 17.22
C ALA A 379 -7.92 -8.16 15.80
N MET A 380 -7.86 -9.38 15.26
CA MET A 380 -8.44 -9.72 13.96
C MET A 380 -9.97 -9.74 14.02
N CYS A 381 -10.55 -10.34 15.07
CA CYS A 381 -11.99 -10.35 15.29
C CYS A 381 -12.54 -8.92 15.40
N TRP A 382 -11.92 -8.06 16.23
CA TRP A 382 -12.28 -6.65 16.31
C TRP A 382 -12.15 -5.93 14.97
N ALA A 383 -11.10 -6.20 14.19
CA ALA A 383 -10.89 -5.58 12.88
C ALA A 383 -11.97 -5.97 11.86
N MET A 384 -12.42 -7.22 11.86
CA MET A 384 -13.51 -7.71 11.00
C MET A 384 -14.86 -7.11 11.41
N THR A 385 -15.14 -7.06 12.71
CA THR A 385 -16.35 -6.44 13.27
C THR A 385 -16.41 -4.95 12.91
N VAL A 386 -15.32 -4.19 13.10
CA VAL A 386 -15.23 -2.78 12.71
C VAL A 386 -15.45 -2.60 11.21
N HIS A 387 -14.89 -3.48 10.38
CA HIS A 387 -15.03 -3.40 8.94
C HIS A 387 -16.50 -3.65 8.51
N LEU A 388 -17.18 -4.66 9.08
CA LEU A 388 -18.60 -4.91 8.83
C LEU A 388 -19.48 -3.74 9.29
N GLN A 389 -19.27 -3.24 10.51
CA GLN A 389 -20.02 -2.10 11.05
C GLN A 389 -19.85 -0.84 10.19
N SER A 390 -18.63 -0.54 9.75
CA SER A 390 -18.35 0.57 8.83
C SER A 390 -19.14 0.46 7.53
N ASN A 391 -19.31 -0.75 6.99
CA ASN A 391 -20.04 -0.96 5.74
C ASN A 391 -21.55 -0.84 5.95
N ILE A 392 -22.09 -1.39 7.04
CA ILE A 392 -23.50 -1.23 7.39
C ILE A 392 -23.84 0.26 7.51
N ILE A 393 -23.00 1.04 8.21
CA ILE A 393 -23.18 2.50 8.35
C ILE A 393 -23.21 3.19 6.98
N GLN A 394 -22.27 2.88 6.09
CA GLN A 394 -22.21 3.49 4.75
C GLN A 394 -23.42 3.12 3.88
N ILE A 395 -23.91 1.88 3.96
CA ILE A 395 -25.10 1.48 3.21
C ILE A 395 -26.32 2.23 3.74
N CYS A 396 -26.48 2.35 5.06
CA CYS A 396 -27.57 3.14 5.65
C CYS A 396 -27.52 4.61 5.19
N GLU A 397 -26.34 5.23 5.21
CA GLU A 397 -26.14 6.60 4.73
C GLU A 397 -26.45 6.73 3.23
N LEU A 398 -26.04 5.76 2.41
CA LEU A 398 -26.36 5.72 0.98
C LEU A 398 -27.88 5.61 0.72
N VAL A 399 -28.57 4.76 1.48
CA VAL A 399 -30.02 4.59 1.38
C VAL A 399 -30.74 5.87 1.79
N GLN A 400 -30.33 6.51 2.90
CA GLN A 400 -30.88 7.79 3.35
C GLN A 400 -30.73 8.88 2.28
N VAL A 401 -29.56 8.98 1.65
CA VAL A 401 -29.30 9.93 0.56
C VAL A 401 -30.20 9.67 -0.65
N LYS A 402 -30.40 8.40 -1.05
CA LYS A 402 -31.26 8.05 -2.20
C LYS A 402 -32.76 8.22 -1.91
N LEU A 403 -33.21 8.06 -0.67
CA LEU A 403 -34.62 8.18 -0.30
C LEU A 403 -35.03 9.60 0.13
N GLY A 404 -34.06 10.46 0.49
CA GLY A 404 -34.32 11.86 0.84
C GLY A 404 -34.98 12.05 2.20
N HIS A 405 -35.12 10.99 3.00
CA HIS A 405 -35.60 11.02 4.37
C HIS A 405 -34.76 10.08 5.25
N PRO A 406 -34.65 10.34 6.56
CA PRO A 406 -33.98 9.40 7.47
C PRO A 406 -34.73 8.06 7.49
N ILE A 407 -33.97 6.99 7.68
CA ILE A 407 -34.47 5.62 7.84
C ILE A 407 -33.81 5.06 9.08
N GLU A 408 -34.63 4.49 9.95
CA GLU A 408 -34.15 3.66 11.06
C GLU A 408 -33.65 2.33 10.48
N LEU A 409 -32.48 1.86 10.95
CA LEU A 409 -31.94 0.56 10.52
C LEU A 409 -32.94 -0.58 10.75
N GLU A 410 -33.78 -0.44 11.77
CA GLU A 410 -34.87 -1.34 12.10
C GLU A 410 -35.89 -1.43 10.96
N ASP A 411 -36.28 -0.30 10.36
CA ASP A 411 -37.21 -0.28 9.22
C ASP A 411 -36.63 -1.00 7.99
N LEU A 412 -35.31 -0.89 7.78
CA LEU A 412 -34.61 -1.58 6.69
C LEU A 412 -34.55 -3.09 6.90
N LEU A 413 -34.56 -3.55 8.16
CA LEU A 413 -34.52 -4.96 8.57
C LEU A 413 -35.93 -5.58 8.72
N VAL A 414 -36.97 -4.78 8.95
CA VAL A 414 -38.36 -5.23 9.18
C VAL A 414 -39.07 -5.73 7.91
N GLY A 415 -38.58 -5.37 6.71
CA GLY A 415 -39.19 -5.72 5.41
C GLY A 415 -39.29 -7.22 5.06
N THR A 416 -38.90 -8.15 5.93
CA THR A 416 -38.82 -9.59 5.62
C THR A 416 -39.39 -10.54 6.68
N GLY A 417 -40.13 -10.06 7.69
CA GLY A 417 -40.91 -10.96 8.58
C GLY A 417 -40.08 -11.85 9.52
N ILE A 418 -38.95 -11.37 10.03
CA ILE A 418 -38.22 -12.04 11.13
C ILE A 418 -38.16 -11.07 12.33
N THR A 419 -38.85 -11.42 13.42
CA THR A 419 -38.83 -10.71 14.70
C THR A 419 -37.48 -10.92 15.38
N LEU A 420 -36.52 -10.03 15.16
CA LEU A 420 -35.27 -9.95 15.95
C LEU A 420 -35.27 -8.79 16.96
N VAL A 421 -36.44 -8.20 17.23
CA VAL A 421 -36.61 -7.15 18.26
C VAL A 421 -36.75 -7.75 19.67
N ASP A 422 -37.11 -9.03 19.81
CA ASP A 422 -37.31 -9.65 21.12
C ASP A 422 -36.02 -10.16 21.80
N GLU A 423 -34.97 -10.50 21.04
CA GLU A 423 -33.70 -10.96 21.63
C GLU A 423 -32.74 -9.82 22.04
N ALA A 424 -32.88 -8.62 21.45
CA ALA A 424 -32.12 -7.45 21.88
C ALA A 424 -32.53 -6.99 23.30
N ASN A 425 -33.74 -7.33 23.74
CA ASN A 425 -34.24 -7.00 25.09
C ASN A 425 -33.73 -7.97 26.18
N GLN A 426 -33.28 -9.18 25.83
CA GLN A 426 -32.72 -10.13 26.82
C GLN A 426 -31.31 -9.76 27.30
N TYR A 427 -30.63 -8.82 26.64
CA TYR A 427 -29.29 -8.36 27.04
C TYR A 427 -29.28 -7.34 28.19
N SER A 428 -30.44 -6.95 28.76
CA SER A 428 -30.50 -5.91 29.80
C SER A 428 -30.47 -6.41 31.26
N ASP A 429 -30.55 -7.73 31.50
CA ASP A 429 -30.61 -8.27 32.87
C ASP A 429 -29.24 -8.67 33.43
N GLN A 430 -28.31 -7.72 33.54
CA GLN A 430 -27.23 -7.79 34.55
C GLN A 430 -27.02 -6.42 35.23
N LYS A 431 -27.84 -6.22 36.29
CA LYS A 431 -27.63 -5.38 37.49
C LYS A 431 -26.67 -4.18 37.35
N THR A 432 -27.22 -3.01 37.00
CA THR A 432 -26.93 -1.75 37.69
C THR A 432 -28.17 -0.84 37.66
N SER A 433 -28.37 -0.11 38.74
CA SER A 433 -29.56 0.65 39.17
C SER A 433 -30.16 1.65 38.15
N PRO A 434 -31.46 1.99 38.29
CA PRO A 434 -32.23 2.70 37.27
C PRO A 434 -31.90 4.19 37.28
N SER A 435 -31.21 4.66 36.24
CA SER A 435 -31.24 6.07 35.87
C SER A 435 -31.57 6.18 34.38
N SER A 436 -32.69 6.85 34.14
CA SER A 436 -33.25 7.24 32.86
C SER A 436 -32.19 7.64 31.83
N THR A 437 -32.00 6.83 30.77
CA THR A 437 -31.20 7.27 29.63
C THR A 437 -31.78 6.70 28.33
N TYR A 438 -32.09 7.58 27.40
CA TYR A 438 -32.60 7.33 26.05
C TYR A 438 -32.01 6.07 25.39
N LYS A 439 -32.85 5.08 25.04
CA LYS A 439 -32.48 4.01 24.09
C LYS A 439 -32.36 4.66 22.71
N GLY A 440 -31.14 4.97 22.27
CA GLY A 440 -30.88 5.50 20.92
C GLY A 440 -31.06 4.45 19.83
N SER A 441 -31.34 4.91 18.59
CA SER A 441 -31.45 4.11 17.36
C SER A 441 -30.34 3.05 17.24
N LEU A 442 -30.65 1.86 16.73
CA LEU A 442 -29.70 0.76 16.51
C LEU A 442 -28.46 1.21 15.72
N LEU A 443 -28.61 2.13 14.77
CA LEU A 443 -27.50 2.70 13.99
C LEU A 443 -26.52 3.50 14.87
N TYR A 444 -27.03 4.23 15.87
CA TYR A 444 -26.21 4.96 16.83
C TYR A 444 -25.40 4.00 17.71
N GLN A 445 -26.00 2.87 18.11
CA GLN A 445 -25.31 1.82 18.89
C GLN A 445 -24.18 1.18 18.07
N ILE A 446 -24.42 0.87 16.80
CA ILE A 446 -23.39 0.34 15.88
C ILE A 446 -22.25 1.36 15.69
N LYS A 447 -22.56 2.65 15.53
CA LYS A 447 -21.54 3.72 15.45
C LYS A 447 -20.70 3.78 16.73
N GLY A 448 -21.33 3.71 17.90
CA GLY A 448 -20.67 3.72 19.20
C GLY A 448 -19.72 2.53 19.41
N GLU A 449 -20.21 1.31 19.14
CA GLU A 449 -19.40 0.09 19.27
C GLU A 449 -18.27 0.04 18.23
N GLY A 450 -18.51 0.48 16.99
CA GLY A 450 -17.47 0.57 15.96
C GLY A 450 -16.34 1.52 16.35
N THR A 451 -16.68 2.68 16.92
CA THR A 451 -15.69 3.64 17.42
C THR A 451 -14.87 3.05 18.57
N LYS A 452 -15.53 2.39 19.51
CA LYS A 452 -14.89 1.73 20.66
C LYS A 452 -13.92 0.64 20.20
N LEU A 453 -14.34 -0.24 19.29
CA LEU A 453 -13.49 -1.31 18.77
C LEU A 453 -12.32 -0.75 17.93
N ALA A 454 -12.54 0.28 17.10
CA ALA A 454 -11.46 0.92 16.34
C ALA A 454 -10.39 1.54 17.28
N ARG A 455 -10.81 2.08 18.43
CA ARG A 455 -9.88 2.53 19.48
C ARG A 455 -9.17 1.35 20.16
N TYR A 456 -9.86 0.24 20.42
CA TYR A 456 -9.24 -0.96 20.98
C TYR A 456 -8.16 -1.54 20.07
N LEU A 457 -8.37 -1.51 18.76
CA LEU A 457 -7.34 -1.84 17.77
C LEU A 457 -6.11 -0.95 17.94
N CYS A 458 -6.27 0.36 18.08
CA CYS A 458 -5.14 1.27 18.31
C CYS A 458 -4.41 0.97 19.63
N GLN A 459 -5.17 0.68 20.68
CA GLN A 459 -4.63 0.35 22.01
C GLN A 459 -3.93 -1.01 22.06
N SER A 460 -4.21 -1.93 21.14
CA SER A 460 -3.47 -3.20 21.06
C SER A 460 -2.13 -3.08 20.34
N MET A 461 -1.90 -2.01 19.55
CA MET A 461 -0.73 -1.88 18.68
C MET A 461 0.59 -1.88 19.45
N GLU A 462 0.64 -1.23 20.62
CA GLU A 462 1.89 -1.14 21.41
C GLU A 462 2.39 -2.51 21.85
N TYR A 463 1.50 -3.42 22.27
CA TYR A 463 1.86 -4.79 22.63
C TYR A 463 2.49 -5.54 21.47
N HIS A 464 1.88 -5.47 20.29
CA HIS A 464 2.33 -6.18 19.09
C HIS A 464 3.66 -5.66 18.54
N HIS A 465 3.99 -4.40 18.78
CA HIS A 465 5.25 -3.80 18.33
C HIS A 465 6.38 -3.94 19.34
N ARG A 466 6.22 -4.68 20.44
CA ARG A 466 7.32 -4.88 21.39
C ARG A 466 8.39 -5.82 20.84
N VAL A 467 9.64 -5.61 21.27
CA VAL A 467 10.80 -6.40 20.82
C VAL A 467 10.65 -7.89 21.18
N ASP A 468 9.98 -8.20 22.28
CA ASP A 468 9.67 -9.54 22.74
C ASP A 468 8.58 -10.24 21.93
N MET A 469 7.76 -9.51 21.14
CA MET A 469 6.81 -10.11 20.20
C MET A 469 7.42 -10.46 18.84
N GLY A 470 8.74 -10.26 18.69
CA GLY A 470 9.43 -10.42 17.42
C GLY A 470 8.97 -9.41 16.38
N THR A 471 9.28 -9.65 15.11
CA THR A 471 8.71 -8.85 14.01
C THR A 471 7.36 -9.40 13.54
N TYR A 472 6.98 -10.61 13.96
CA TYR A 472 5.67 -11.22 13.73
C TYR A 472 4.53 -10.44 14.38
N GLY A 473 4.72 -9.90 15.59
CA GLY A 473 3.67 -9.11 16.25
C GLY A 473 3.20 -7.94 15.39
N GLY A 474 4.13 -7.14 14.86
CA GLY A 474 3.83 -6.04 13.93
C GLY A 474 3.19 -6.52 12.62
N HIS A 475 3.67 -7.64 12.06
CA HIS A 475 3.06 -8.26 10.88
C HIS A 475 1.59 -8.63 11.14
N ALA A 476 1.30 -9.32 12.24
CA ALA A 476 -0.03 -9.85 12.51
C ALA A 476 -1.13 -8.77 12.68
N VAL A 477 -0.75 -7.56 13.11
CA VAL A 477 -1.70 -6.42 13.23
C VAL A 477 -1.74 -5.49 12.03
N THR A 478 -1.09 -5.84 10.92
CA THR A 478 -1.10 -5.01 9.70
C THR A 478 -2.54 -4.74 9.25
N TYR A 479 -3.37 -5.77 9.14
CA TYR A 479 -4.78 -5.62 8.77
C TYR A 479 -5.60 -4.87 9.83
N SER A 480 -5.37 -5.16 11.12
CA SER A 480 -6.01 -4.45 12.22
C SER A 480 -5.74 -2.94 12.20
N SER A 481 -4.51 -2.53 11.91
CA SER A 481 -4.12 -1.12 11.79
C SER A 481 -4.76 -0.47 10.57
N TRP A 482 -4.85 -1.20 9.45
CA TRP A 482 -5.56 -0.76 8.26
C TRP A 482 -7.04 -0.57 8.53
N SER A 483 -7.72 -1.53 9.19
CA SER A 483 -9.15 -1.46 9.50
C SER A 483 -9.48 -0.25 10.38
N ALA A 484 -8.71 -0.01 11.45
CA ALA A 484 -8.86 1.17 12.30
C ALA A 484 -8.67 2.48 11.50
N ARG A 485 -7.62 2.54 10.65
CA ARG A 485 -7.38 3.69 9.77
C ARG A 485 -8.55 3.94 8.81
N GLN A 486 -9.09 2.89 8.20
CA GLN A 486 -10.22 3.00 7.30
C GLN A 486 -11.46 3.51 8.02
N TYR A 487 -11.75 2.97 9.21
CA TYR A 487 -12.87 3.41 10.03
C TYR A 487 -12.80 4.90 10.34
N PHE A 488 -11.70 5.39 10.92
CA PHE A 488 -11.55 6.81 11.26
C PHE A 488 -11.49 7.73 10.02
N ARG A 489 -11.07 7.21 8.87
CA ARG A 489 -11.09 7.96 7.60
C ARG A 489 -12.52 8.16 7.08
N LEU A 490 -13.38 7.16 7.25
CA LEU A 490 -14.72 7.13 6.69
C LEU A 490 -15.77 7.79 7.61
N HIS A 491 -15.48 7.92 8.91
CA HIS A 491 -16.39 8.50 9.88
C HIS A 491 -15.85 9.83 10.42
N PRO A 492 -16.57 10.96 10.23
CA PRO A 492 -16.18 12.27 10.73
C PRO A 492 -16.02 12.31 12.26
N GLY A 493 -15.15 13.20 12.76
CA GLY A 493 -14.95 13.42 14.21
C GLY A 493 -13.78 12.68 14.85
N HIS A 494 -13.03 11.90 14.07
CA HIS A 494 -11.88 11.09 14.55
C HIS A 494 -10.54 11.51 13.92
N GLU A 495 -10.36 12.80 13.62
CA GLU A 495 -9.17 13.33 12.95
C GLU A 495 -7.88 13.10 13.75
N ARG A 496 -7.98 13.18 15.09
CA ARG A 496 -6.86 12.93 16.00
C ARG A 496 -6.44 11.46 15.96
N GLU A 497 -7.38 10.54 16.08
CA GLU A 497 -7.14 9.10 16.01
C GLU A 497 -6.62 8.68 14.63
N LEU A 498 -7.16 9.26 13.55
CA LEU A 498 -6.66 9.03 12.19
C LEU A 498 -5.20 9.50 12.05
N SER A 499 -4.87 10.70 12.54
CA SER A 499 -3.50 11.22 12.55
C SER A 499 -2.57 10.34 13.38
N TRP A 500 -3.03 9.84 14.53
CA TRP A 500 -2.27 8.92 15.38
C TRP A 500 -1.92 7.63 14.62
N VAL A 501 -2.90 6.98 13.98
CA VAL A 501 -2.68 5.73 13.22
C VAL A 501 -1.75 5.95 12.02
N GLN A 502 -1.88 7.09 11.32
CA GLN A 502 -1.01 7.42 10.18
C GLN A 502 0.45 7.62 10.59
N ASN A 503 0.70 8.11 11.81
CA ASN A 503 2.03 8.36 12.35
C ASN A 503 2.62 7.18 13.13
N MET A 504 1.99 5.98 13.11
CA MET A 504 2.50 4.80 13.83
C MET A 504 3.95 4.44 13.47
N HIS A 505 4.35 4.59 12.20
CA HIS A 505 5.72 4.33 11.74
C HIS A 505 6.79 5.25 12.33
N LYS A 506 6.39 6.39 12.91
CA LYS A 506 7.26 7.37 13.57
C LYS A 506 7.14 7.30 15.09
N MET A 507 6.39 6.34 15.63
CA MET A 507 6.27 6.20 17.07
C MET A 507 7.62 5.76 17.67
N GLU A 508 7.86 6.16 18.91
CA GLU A 508 9.02 5.74 19.67
C GLU A 508 8.57 5.19 21.03
N GLY A 509 9.32 4.27 21.61
CA GLY A 509 9.01 3.76 22.94
C GLY A 509 10.06 2.80 23.47
N PRO A 510 10.21 2.69 24.80
CA PRO A 510 11.12 1.74 25.39
C PRO A 510 10.65 0.30 25.08
N GLY A 511 11.52 -0.48 24.45
CA GLY A 511 11.23 -1.89 24.16
C GLY A 511 10.30 -2.12 22.97
N THR A 512 10.05 -1.11 22.12
CA THR A 512 9.19 -1.24 20.92
C THR A 512 9.97 -1.05 19.61
N ARG A 513 9.45 -1.60 18.52
CA ARG A 513 9.98 -1.63 17.14
C ARG A 513 8.97 -1.01 16.17
N TRP A 514 8.77 0.29 16.28
CA TRP A 514 7.87 1.05 15.40
C TRP A 514 8.50 1.45 14.05
N GLY A 515 9.83 1.57 14.00
CA GLY A 515 10.58 1.98 12.80
C GLY A 515 10.61 0.95 11.66
N VAL A 516 10.06 -0.25 11.87
CA VAL A 516 9.90 -1.25 10.82
C VAL A 516 8.65 -0.92 10.02
N THR A 517 8.83 -0.26 8.88
CA THR A 517 7.69 0.24 8.11
C THR A 517 7.07 -0.85 7.22
N MET A 518 6.19 -1.67 7.80
CA MET A 518 5.40 -2.64 7.02
C MET A 518 4.50 -1.91 6.01
N MET A 519 4.46 -2.44 4.79
CA MET A 519 3.65 -2.06 3.62
C MET A 519 2.96 -0.67 3.60
N GLY A 520 3.42 0.21 2.69
CA GLY A 520 2.62 1.34 2.21
C GLY A 520 1.73 0.88 1.05
N ILE A 521 0.52 0.40 1.35
CA ILE A 521 -0.48 0.09 0.31
C ILE A 521 -0.93 1.41 -0.34
N VAL A 522 -0.57 1.57 -1.62
CA VAL A 522 -0.99 2.60 -2.59
C VAL A 522 -0.55 4.03 -2.27
N SER A 523 0.55 4.45 -2.89
CA SER A 523 0.85 5.86 -3.19
C SER A 523 1.52 5.91 -4.57
N GLY A 524 0.71 5.72 -5.62
CA GLY A 524 1.15 5.83 -7.00
C GLY A 524 1.40 7.29 -7.42
N LYS A 525 2.51 7.50 -8.12
CA LYS A 525 2.94 8.67 -8.92
C LYS A 525 2.02 9.90 -8.91
N ALA A 526 2.46 10.97 -8.24
CA ALA A 526 1.84 12.30 -8.33
C ALA A 526 2.81 13.42 -8.78
N THR A 527 4.08 13.13 -9.10
CA THR A 527 5.11 14.15 -9.31
C THR A 527 4.88 15.06 -10.52
N ASP A 528 4.34 14.54 -11.63
CA ASP A 528 4.27 15.30 -12.89
C ASP A 528 3.20 16.42 -12.85
N SER A 529 2.12 16.20 -12.11
CA SER A 529 0.99 17.16 -12.01
C SER A 529 1.33 18.40 -11.17
N TYR A 530 2.26 18.29 -10.21
CA TYR A 530 2.62 19.41 -9.34
C TYR A 530 3.44 20.49 -10.05
N ALA A 531 4.37 20.09 -10.93
CA ALA A 531 5.20 21.03 -11.68
C ALA A 531 4.37 21.86 -12.68
N ILE A 532 3.41 21.23 -13.38
CA ILE A 532 2.48 21.91 -14.29
C ILE A 532 1.63 22.93 -13.54
N ALA A 533 1.05 22.53 -12.40
CA ALA A 533 0.23 23.43 -11.59
C ALA A 533 1.06 24.61 -11.07
N ALA A 534 2.27 24.35 -10.54
CA ALA A 534 3.16 25.39 -10.04
C ALA A 534 3.56 26.38 -11.15
N ALA A 535 4.03 25.91 -12.30
CA ALA A 535 4.39 26.76 -13.44
C ALA A 535 3.20 27.63 -13.93
N GLY A 536 2.00 27.06 -13.95
CA GLY A 536 0.76 27.77 -14.31
C GLY A 536 0.42 28.96 -13.41
N THR A 537 0.90 28.96 -12.15
CA THR A 537 0.70 30.08 -11.22
C THR A 537 1.62 31.28 -11.47
N TRP A 538 2.78 31.06 -12.10
CA TRP A 538 3.76 32.11 -12.36
C TRP A 538 3.50 32.86 -13.66
N PHE A 539 3.11 32.14 -14.72
CA PHE A 539 3.01 32.70 -16.07
C PHE A 539 1.55 32.85 -16.54
N LYS A 540 1.17 34.11 -16.85
CA LYS A 540 -0.14 34.44 -17.44
C LYS A 540 -0.04 34.79 -18.93
N LYS A 541 0.90 35.66 -19.32
CA LYS A 541 1.06 36.17 -20.69
C LYS A 541 1.80 35.20 -21.64
N HIS A 542 2.80 34.48 -21.12
CA HIS A 542 3.61 33.53 -21.89
C HIS A 542 3.44 32.11 -21.33
N ARG A 543 2.18 31.71 -21.11
CA ARG A 543 1.86 30.49 -20.38
C ARG A 543 2.08 29.25 -21.24
N ALA A 544 1.70 29.29 -22.52
CA ALA A 544 1.93 28.17 -23.42
C ALA A 544 3.43 27.95 -23.61
N LEU A 545 4.23 29.01 -23.81
CA LEU A 545 5.69 28.90 -23.88
C LEU A 545 6.30 28.28 -22.61
N ALA A 546 5.86 28.70 -21.43
CA ALA A 546 6.34 28.14 -20.16
C ALA A 546 6.06 26.63 -20.05
N PHE A 547 4.85 26.19 -20.43
CA PHE A 547 4.52 24.77 -20.50
C PHE A 547 5.32 24.04 -21.58
N GLY A 548 5.51 24.64 -22.76
CA GLY A 548 6.33 24.10 -23.84
C GLY A 548 7.77 23.82 -23.42
N ILE A 549 8.42 24.79 -22.77
CA ILE A 549 9.80 24.64 -22.24
C ILE A 549 9.85 23.53 -21.19
N MET A 550 8.94 23.56 -20.21
CA MET A 550 8.90 22.58 -19.12
C MET A 550 8.68 21.15 -19.66
N VAL A 551 7.69 20.95 -20.54
CA VAL A 551 7.36 19.64 -21.10
C VAL A 551 8.44 19.15 -22.07
N SER A 552 9.23 20.04 -22.69
CA SER A 552 10.36 19.65 -23.54
C SER A 552 11.40 18.78 -22.82
N GLY A 553 11.45 18.84 -21.48
CA GLY A 553 12.28 17.94 -20.67
C GLY A 553 12.03 16.45 -20.93
N SER A 554 10.79 16.03 -21.20
CA SER A 554 10.52 14.61 -21.50
C SER A 554 10.96 14.19 -22.90
N SER A 555 10.94 15.11 -23.88
CA SER A 555 11.55 14.86 -25.20
C SER A 555 13.06 14.76 -25.10
N LEU A 556 13.70 15.65 -24.34
CA LEU A 556 15.15 15.58 -24.10
C LEU A 556 15.55 14.28 -23.39
N GLY A 557 14.78 13.85 -22.39
CA GLY A 557 14.94 12.53 -21.76
C GLY A 557 14.77 11.37 -22.75
N GLY A 558 13.80 11.47 -23.67
CA GLY A 558 13.58 10.50 -24.75
C GLY A 558 14.67 10.44 -25.83
N VAL A 559 15.56 11.43 -25.89
CA VAL A 559 16.78 11.40 -26.70
C VAL A 559 17.95 10.82 -25.89
N ILE A 560 18.20 11.38 -24.70
CA ILE A 560 19.38 11.08 -23.90
C ILE A 560 19.32 9.66 -23.34
N LEU A 561 18.20 9.27 -22.72
CA LEU A 561 18.13 8.00 -21.97
C LEU A 561 18.28 6.77 -22.85
N PRO A 562 17.59 6.61 -24.00
CA PRO A 562 17.75 5.42 -24.84
C PRO A 562 19.18 5.28 -25.37
N ILE A 563 19.79 6.38 -25.84
CA ILE A 563 21.17 6.39 -26.36
C ILE A 563 22.15 6.07 -25.23
N MET A 564 22.04 6.75 -24.10
CA MET A 564 22.91 6.55 -22.95
C MET A 564 22.84 5.12 -22.42
N VAL A 565 21.63 4.58 -22.23
CA VAL A 565 21.45 3.20 -21.73
C VAL A 565 21.98 2.18 -22.74
N GLN A 566 21.74 2.36 -24.03
CA GLN A 566 22.25 1.44 -25.06
C GLN A 566 23.79 1.34 -25.04
N HIS A 567 24.49 2.46 -24.93
CA HIS A 567 25.96 2.46 -24.85
C HIS A 567 26.47 1.96 -23.50
N LEU A 568 25.88 2.42 -22.39
CA LEU A 568 26.30 2.00 -21.05
C LEU A 568 26.10 0.50 -20.80
N ILE A 569 25.07 -0.12 -21.39
CA ILE A 569 24.88 -1.57 -21.28
C ILE A 569 26.07 -2.32 -21.90
N VAL A 570 26.63 -1.83 -23.00
CA VAL A 570 27.80 -2.43 -23.67
C VAL A 570 29.08 -2.13 -22.90
N ASP A 571 29.28 -0.88 -22.46
CA ASP A 571 30.54 -0.43 -21.87
C ASP A 571 30.74 -0.89 -20.42
N VAL A 572 29.69 -0.82 -19.60
CA VAL A 572 29.77 -1.04 -18.14
C VAL A 572 28.81 -2.12 -17.63
N GLY A 573 28.05 -2.74 -18.53
CA GLY A 573 27.07 -3.77 -18.20
C GLY A 573 25.74 -3.21 -17.69
N PHE A 574 24.69 -4.03 -17.81
CA PHE A 574 23.32 -3.64 -17.46
C PHE A 574 23.15 -3.09 -16.03
N PRO A 575 23.71 -3.70 -14.95
CA PRO A 575 23.50 -3.19 -13.59
C PRO A 575 24.02 -1.77 -13.38
N TRP A 576 25.21 -1.46 -13.90
CA TRP A 576 25.81 -0.13 -13.78
C TRP A 576 25.13 0.90 -14.70
N ALA A 577 24.70 0.50 -15.90
CA ALA A 577 23.90 1.35 -16.78
C ALA A 577 22.62 1.86 -16.10
N ILE A 578 21.90 0.98 -15.40
CA ILE A 578 20.68 1.35 -14.65
C ILE A 578 21.01 2.21 -13.43
N ARG A 579 22.11 1.96 -12.69
CA ARG A 579 22.54 2.80 -11.56
C ARG A 579 22.91 4.21 -12.00
N ILE A 580 23.69 4.35 -13.07
CA ILE A 580 24.06 5.65 -13.65
C ILE A 580 22.80 6.44 -14.03
N THR A 581 21.85 5.77 -14.68
CA THR A 581 20.55 6.36 -15.01
C THR A 581 19.78 6.80 -13.76
N ALA A 582 19.76 5.98 -12.71
CA ALA A 582 19.11 6.31 -11.44
C ALA A 582 19.77 7.51 -10.75
N PHE A 583 21.11 7.61 -10.75
CA PHE A 583 21.83 8.76 -10.18
C PHE A 583 21.54 10.06 -10.94
N LEU A 584 21.48 10.01 -12.27
CA LEU A 584 21.08 11.14 -13.10
C LEU A 584 19.67 11.63 -12.73
N LEU A 585 18.70 10.70 -12.69
CA LEU A 585 17.32 11.04 -12.35
C LEU A 585 17.16 11.54 -10.91
N LEU A 586 17.90 10.96 -9.96
CA LEU A 586 17.92 11.40 -8.57
C LEU A 586 18.45 12.83 -8.45
N GLY A 587 19.55 13.17 -9.13
CA GLY A 587 20.09 14.52 -9.16
C GLY A 587 19.09 15.54 -9.70
N LEU A 588 18.45 15.23 -10.83
CA LEU A 588 17.42 16.08 -11.43
C LEU A 588 16.19 16.25 -10.51
N LEU A 589 15.77 15.19 -9.82
CA LEU A 589 14.64 15.23 -8.89
C LEU A 589 14.96 16.04 -7.62
N ILE A 590 16.15 15.89 -7.06
CA ILE A 590 16.61 16.71 -5.92
C ILE A 590 16.57 18.19 -6.31
N PHE A 591 17.10 18.52 -7.48
CA PHE A 591 17.05 19.90 -7.99
C PHE A 591 15.61 20.39 -8.16
N ALA A 592 14.73 19.59 -8.77
CA ALA A 592 13.33 19.95 -8.97
C ALA A 592 12.60 20.21 -7.64
N ASN A 593 12.82 19.38 -6.61
CA ASN A 593 12.19 19.56 -5.30
C ASN A 593 12.62 20.85 -4.59
N VAL A 594 13.84 21.33 -4.83
CA VAL A 594 14.35 22.59 -4.26
C VAL A 594 13.92 23.79 -5.10
N ALA A 595 13.87 23.66 -6.43
CA ALA A 595 13.64 24.76 -7.35
C ALA A 595 12.15 25.05 -7.63
N VAL A 596 11.27 24.05 -7.61
CA VAL A 596 9.85 24.22 -7.98
C VAL A 596 9.04 24.76 -6.80
N THR A 597 8.48 25.95 -6.97
CA THR A 597 7.63 26.62 -5.97
C THR A 597 6.33 27.14 -6.59
N SER A 598 5.23 27.11 -5.83
CA SER A 598 3.96 27.73 -6.23
C SER A 598 3.93 29.19 -5.83
N ARG A 599 3.46 30.08 -6.72
CA ARG A 599 3.24 31.50 -6.40
C ARG A 599 2.02 31.71 -5.50
N LEU A 600 1.00 30.86 -5.63
CA LEU A 600 -0.24 30.96 -4.86
C LEU A 600 -0.12 30.17 -3.55
N PRO A 601 -0.65 30.70 -2.42
CA PRO A 601 -0.63 30.01 -1.15
C PRO A 601 -1.46 28.71 -1.23
N PRO A 602 -1.01 27.63 -0.56
CA PRO A 602 -1.74 26.37 -0.57
C PRO A 602 -3.07 26.53 0.20
N VAL A 603 -4.18 26.38 -0.50
CA VAL A 603 -5.52 26.33 0.12
C VAL A 603 -5.94 24.87 0.19
N GLN A 604 -6.06 24.34 1.41
CA GLN A 604 -6.59 22.99 1.62
C GLN A 604 -8.07 22.99 1.26
N LYS A 605 -8.47 22.15 0.29
CA LYS A 605 -9.86 21.91 -0.06
C LYS A 605 -10.22 20.44 0.22
N PRO A 606 -11.43 20.15 0.71
CA PRO A 606 -11.89 18.78 0.89
C PRO A 606 -11.89 18.04 -0.45
N PHE A 607 -11.51 16.76 -0.43
CA PHE A 607 -11.58 15.93 -1.63
C PHE A 607 -13.04 15.64 -1.98
N SER A 608 -13.46 16.03 -3.18
CA SER A 608 -14.79 15.74 -3.71
C SER A 608 -14.68 15.10 -5.09
N LEU A 609 -15.18 13.88 -5.24
CA LEU A 609 -15.24 13.20 -6.54
C LEU A 609 -16.13 13.95 -7.54
N GLN A 610 -17.18 14.61 -7.05
CA GLN A 610 -18.11 15.37 -7.89
C GLN A 610 -17.40 16.52 -8.61
N GLU A 611 -16.40 17.16 -7.97
CA GLU A 611 -15.62 18.24 -8.59
C GLU A 611 -14.77 17.78 -9.78
N TYR A 612 -14.42 16.48 -9.87
CA TYR A 612 -13.70 15.92 -11.01
C TYR A 612 -14.62 15.58 -12.20
N PHE A 613 -15.89 15.29 -11.94
CA PHE A 613 -16.88 15.01 -13.00
C PHE A 613 -17.59 16.28 -13.49
N LEU A 614 -17.73 17.30 -12.64
CA LEU A 614 -18.39 18.55 -12.98
C LEU A 614 -17.84 19.23 -14.25
N PRO A 615 -16.52 19.28 -14.53
CA PRO A 615 -16.02 19.86 -15.77
C PRO A 615 -16.59 19.21 -17.04
N PHE A 616 -16.94 17.93 -17.01
CA PHE A 616 -17.50 17.24 -18.18
C PHE A 616 -18.94 17.65 -18.52
N THR A 617 -19.63 18.40 -17.65
CA THR A 617 -20.92 19.01 -18.00
C THR A 617 -20.77 20.32 -18.76
N GLU A 618 -19.59 20.93 -18.73
CA GLU A 618 -19.26 22.14 -19.50
C GLU A 618 -18.93 21.74 -20.95
N VAL A 619 -19.74 22.17 -21.93
CA VAL A 619 -19.53 21.85 -23.35
C VAL A 619 -18.09 22.10 -23.83
N PRO A 620 -17.43 23.24 -23.51
CA PRO A 620 -16.05 23.48 -23.95
C PRO A 620 -15.04 22.46 -23.42
N PHE A 621 -15.23 22.00 -22.18
CA PHE A 621 -14.34 21.03 -21.55
C PHE A 621 -14.63 19.61 -22.06
N LEU A 622 -15.91 19.27 -22.29
CA LEU A 622 -16.29 17.99 -22.88
C LEU A 622 -15.75 17.82 -24.31
N LEU A 623 -15.85 18.85 -25.16
CA LEU A 623 -15.28 18.84 -26.51
C LEU A 623 -13.75 18.67 -26.46
N LEU A 624 -13.08 19.41 -25.58
CA LEU A 624 -11.64 19.27 -25.36
C LEU A 624 -11.28 17.86 -24.87
N ALA A 625 -12.10 17.25 -24.01
CA ALA A 625 -11.89 15.90 -23.49
C ALA A 625 -12.05 14.82 -24.56
N ILE A 626 -13.08 14.90 -25.38
CA ILE A 626 -13.29 13.96 -26.49
C ILE A 626 -12.17 14.11 -27.52
N GLY A 627 -11.81 15.35 -27.90
CA GLY A 627 -10.69 15.62 -28.80
C GLY A 627 -9.35 15.09 -28.26
N SER A 628 -9.08 15.29 -26.96
CA SER A 628 -7.88 14.77 -26.31
C SER A 628 -7.87 13.24 -26.30
N LEU A 629 -8.99 12.59 -25.97
CA LEU A 629 -9.11 11.14 -25.98
C LEU A 629 -8.76 10.56 -27.37
N LEU A 630 -9.34 11.11 -28.44
CA LEU A 630 -9.09 10.70 -29.82
C LEU A 630 -7.63 10.97 -30.23
N LEU A 631 -7.07 12.11 -29.84
CA LEU A 631 -5.67 12.43 -30.07
C LEU A 631 -4.76 11.33 -29.49
N TYR A 632 -5.00 10.90 -28.25
CA TYR A 632 -4.20 9.90 -27.55
C TYR A 632 -4.33 8.47 -28.09
N PHE A 633 -5.42 8.14 -28.81
CA PHE A 633 -5.50 6.88 -29.56
C PHE A 633 -4.46 6.78 -30.68
N GLY A 634 -4.12 7.91 -31.32
CA GLY A 634 -3.20 7.96 -32.46
C GLY A 634 -1.78 8.44 -32.12
N ALA A 635 -1.64 9.35 -31.16
CA ALA A 635 -0.42 10.14 -30.96
C ALA A 635 0.84 9.32 -30.58
N PHE A 636 0.67 8.21 -29.88
CA PHE A 636 1.79 7.35 -29.45
C PHE A 636 2.11 6.22 -30.43
N LEU A 637 1.25 5.96 -31.44
CA LEU A 637 1.45 4.83 -32.36
C LEU A 637 2.75 4.95 -33.18
N PRO A 638 3.12 6.13 -33.71
CA PRO A 638 4.41 6.27 -34.36
C PRO A 638 5.58 5.97 -33.42
N PHE A 639 5.54 6.43 -32.17
CA PHE A 639 6.61 6.13 -31.20
C PHE A 639 6.77 4.63 -30.94
N ASN A 640 5.65 3.91 -30.85
CA ASN A 640 5.65 2.49 -30.46
C ASN A 640 6.00 1.56 -31.62
N PHE A 641 5.56 1.86 -32.85
CA PHE A 641 5.64 0.94 -33.98
C PHE A 641 6.67 1.31 -35.05
N ILE A 642 7.20 2.55 -35.07
CA ILE A 642 8.12 3.00 -36.13
C ILE A 642 9.41 2.16 -36.20
N ILE A 643 9.94 1.68 -35.07
CA ILE A 643 11.15 0.84 -35.04
C ILE A 643 10.88 -0.53 -35.67
N VAL A 644 9.79 -1.19 -35.26
CA VAL A 644 9.46 -2.54 -35.73
C VAL A 644 9.12 -2.51 -37.21
N GLN A 645 8.31 -1.53 -37.63
CA GLN A 645 7.97 -1.29 -39.03
C GLN A 645 9.20 -0.94 -39.88
N ALA A 646 10.15 -0.16 -39.35
CA ALA A 646 11.40 0.15 -40.04
C ALA A 646 12.28 -1.09 -40.25
N LYS A 647 12.40 -1.95 -39.24
CA LYS A 647 13.17 -3.19 -39.34
C LYS A 647 12.57 -4.14 -40.37
N GLU A 648 11.25 -4.29 -40.39
CA GLU A 648 10.56 -5.08 -41.42
C GLU A 648 10.69 -4.49 -42.83
N ALA A 649 10.78 -3.17 -42.96
CA ALA A 649 11.07 -2.50 -44.23
C ALA A 649 12.56 -2.60 -44.67
N GLY A 650 13.40 -3.32 -43.92
CA GLY A 650 14.80 -3.59 -44.26
C GLY A 650 15.81 -2.57 -43.72
N LEU A 651 15.45 -1.69 -42.79
CA LEU A 651 16.40 -0.77 -42.17
C LEU A 651 17.34 -1.52 -41.22
N SER A 652 18.62 -1.16 -41.25
CA SER A 652 19.62 -1.64 -40.28
C SER A 652 19.17 -1.36 -38.85
N THR A 653 19.43 -2.30 -37.94
CA THR A 653 19.08 -2.18 -36.51
C THR A 653 19.64 -0.91 -35.88
N ASP A 654 20.83 -0.46 -36.28
CA ASP A 654 21.46 0.75 -35.77
C ASP A 654 20.60 1.99 -36.06
N ILE A 655 20.31 2.26 -37.34
CA ILE A 655 19.47 3.40 -37.74
C ILE A 655 18.04 3.26 -37.18
N ALA A 656 17.46 2.06 -37.19
CA ALA A 656 16.11 1.84 -36.70
C ALA A 656 15.97 2.18 -35.20
N ASN A 657 16.96 1.86 -34.38
CA ASN A 657 16.96 2.18 -32.95
C ASN A 657 17.08 3.70 -32.68
N TYR A 658 17.65 4.48 -33.61
CA TYR A 658 17.71 5.95 -33.51
C TYR A 658 16.43 6.66 -33.95
N LEU A 659 15.45 5.98 -34.56
CA LEU A 659 14.21 6.63 -35.03
C LEU A 659 13.44 7.29 -33.88
N VAL A 660 13.28 6.62 -32.73
CA VAL A 660 12.59 7.22 -31.57
C VAL A 660 13.35 8.43 -31.00
N PRO A 661 14.68 8.36 -30.80
CA PRO A 661 15.48 9.55 -30.51
C PRO A 661 15.32 10.68 -31.55
N MET A 662 15.25 10.39 -32.85
CA MET A 662 15.01 11.42 -33.89
C MET A 662 13.65 12.10 -33.74
N VAL A 663 12.58 11.31 -33.52
CA VAL A 663 11.23 11.85 -33.25
C VAL A 663 11.27 12.76 -32.01
N ASN A 664 11.88 12.30 -30.92
CA ASN A 664 11.99 13.07 -29.68
C ASN A 664 12.83 14.35 -29.84
N ALA A 665 13.93 14.30 -30.60
CA ALA A 665 14.77 15.46 -30.86
C ALA A 665 14.01 16.55 -31.61
N ALA A 666 13.28 16.19 -32.67
CA ALA A 666 12.40 17.13 -33.38
C ALA A 666 11.25 17.65 -32.49
N SER A 667 10.75 16.79 -31.60
CA SER A 667 9.68 17.13 -30.65
C SER A 667 10.09 18.20 -29.64
N VAL A 668 11.37 18.32 -29.27
CA VAL A 668 11.85 19.45 -28.43
C VAL A 668 11.49 20.78 -29.07
N PHE A 669 11.83 20.98 -30.34
CA PHE A 669 11.51 22.21 -31.07
C PHE A 669 10.01 22.36 -31.30
N GLY A 670 9.32 21.25 -31.60
CA GLY A 670 7.88 21.16 -31.74
C GLY A 670 7.08 21.52 -30.47
N ARG A 671 7.69 21.42 -29.30
CA ARG A 671 7.08 21.80 -28.01
C ARG A 671 7.29 23.26 -27.66
N ILE A 672 8.40 23.87 -28.08
CA ILE A 672 8.76 25.23 -27.71
C ILE A 672 8.23 26.25 -28.72
N LEU A 673 8.55 26.08 -30.01
CA LEU A 673 8.23 27.07 -31.04
C LEU A 673 6.73 27.25 -31.24
N PRO A 674 5.94 26.18 -31.44
CA PRO A 674 4.50 26.36 -31.67
C PRO A 674 3.77 26.75 -30.38
N ALA A 675 4.30 26.41 -29.19
CA ALA A 675 3.74 26.91 -27.94
C ALA A 675 3.94 28.42 -27.78
N HIS A 676 5.09 28.97 -28.22
CA HIS A 676 5.28 30.41 -28.33
C HIS A 676 4.27 31.05 -29.31
N LEU A 677 4.08 30.43 -30.47
CA LEU A 677 3.07 30.88 -31.44
C LEU A 677 1.66 30.82 -30.84
N GLY A 678 1.36 29.85 -29.98
CA GLY A 678 0.09 29.74 -29.26
C GLY A 678 -0.20 30.90 -28.31
N ASP A 679 0.84 31.48 -27.69
CA ASP A 679 0.70 32.70 -26.88
C ASP A 679 0.40 33.95 -27.73
N VAL A 680 0.74 33.93 -29.04
CA VAL A 680 0.56 35.07 -29.97
C VAL A 680 -0.74 34.96 -30.79
N TYR A 681 -0.97 33.80 -31.40
CA TYR A 681 -2.04 33.55 -32.37
C TYR A 681 -3.22 32.76 -31.79
N GLY A 682 -3.14 32.38 -30.51
CA GLY A 682 -4.16 31.60 -29.82
C GLY A 682 -3.80 30.11 -29.73
N VAL A 683 -3.92 29.58 -28.51
CA VAL A 683 -3.52 28.22 -28.14
C VAL A 683 -4.34 27.16 -28.90
N PHE A 684 -5.65 27.38 -29.07
CA PHE A 684 -6.52 26.49 -29.86
C PHE A 684 -6.17 26.50 -31.35
N ASN A 685 -5.99 27.68 -31.96
CA ASN A 685 -5.66 27.81 -33.38
C ASN A 685 -4.39 27.03 -33.75
N ILE A 686 -3.34 27.19 -32.94
CA ILE A 686 -2.07 26.50 -33.17
C ILE A 686 -2.20 24.99 -32.90
N CYS A 687 -2.95 24.58 -31.86
CA CYS A 687 -3.25 23.16 -31.63
C CYS A 687 -3.94 22.51 -32.83
N ILE A 688 -4.97 23.16 -33.38
CA ILE A 688 -5.75 22.70 -34.54
C ILE A 688 -4.83 22.49 -35.75
N VAL A 689 -4.02 23.50 -36.10
CA VAL A 689 -3.11 23.43 -37.27
C VAL A 689 -2.12 22.27 -37.15
N PHE A 690 -1.52 22.10 -35.98
CA PHE A 690 -0.51 21.05 -35.77
C PHE A 690 -1.12 19.65 -35.61
N THR A 691 -2.34 19.55 -35.06
CA THR A 691 -3.08 18.27 -35.01
C THR A 691 -3.46 17.83 -36.43
N LEU A 692 -3.97 18.76 -37.24
CA LEU A 692 -4.29 18.53 -38.65
C LEU A 692 -3.04 18.11 -39.42
N PHE A 693 -1.95 18.86 -39.27
CA PHE A 693 -0.67 18.55 -39.90
C PHE A 693 -0.17 17.16 -39.50
N SER A 694 -0.25 16.80 -38.20
CA SER A 694 0.13 15.47 -37.69
C SER A 694 -0.70 14.34 -38.30
N GLY A 695 -2.00 14.53 -38.48
CA GLY A 695 -2.87 13.56 -39.15
C GLY A 695 -2.54 13.41 -40.63
N ILE A 696 -2.35 14.53 -41.34
CA ILE A 696 -2.00 14.55 -42.77
C ILE A 696 -0.68 13.84 -43.02
N ILE A 697 0.39 14.16 -42.27
CA ILE A 697 1.70 13.52 -42.50
C ILE A 697 1.68 12.03 -42.17
N SER A 698 0.87 11.58 -41.20
CA SER A 698 0.68 10.15 -40.92
C SER A 698 0.02 9.42 -42.09
N LEU A 699 -0.92 10.05 -42.81
CA LEU A 699 -1.57 9.43 -43.97
C LEU A 699 -0.79 9.63 -45.28
N ALA A 700 -0.15 10.78 -45.47
CA ALA A 700 0.50 11.14 -46.73
C ALA A 700 1.96 10.69 -46.80
N LEU A 701 2.68 10.66 -45.67
CA LEU A 701 4.10 10.28 -45.63
C LEU A 701 4.32 8.91 -44.99
N TRP A 702 3.71 8.64 -43.83
CA TRP A 702 3.97 7.37 -43.14
C TRP A 702 3.33 6.18 -43.82
N LEU A 703 2.07 6.31 -44.29
CA LEU A 703 1.35 5.23 -44.97
C LEU A 703 2.15 4.66 -46.16
N PRO A 704 2.61 5.46 -47.14
CA PRO A 704 3.42 4.96 -48.26
C PRO A 704 4.91 4.73 -47.92
N ALA A 705 5.37 5.03 -46.71
CA ALA A 705 6.79 4.88 -46.35
C ALA A 705 7.23 3.40 -46.35
N ALA A 706 7.98 3.04 -47.40
CA ALA A 706 8.55 1.71 -47.62
C ALA A 706 10.08 1.68 -47.71
N SER A 707 10.76 2.82 -47.49
CA SER A 707 12.21 2.94 -47.55
C SER A 707 12.77 3.86 -46.45
N THR A 708 14.09 3.83 -46.26
CA THR A 708 14.79 4.54 -45.16
C THR A 708 14.51 6.04 -45.12
N ALA A 709 14.61 6.73 -46.26
CA ALA A 709 14.48 8.18 -46.30
C ALA A 709 13.06 8.68 -45.93
N PRO A 710 11.96 8.13 -46.51
CA PRO A 710 10.60 8.49 -46.10
C PRO A 710 10.31 8.25 -44.61
N ILE A 711 10.83 7.16 -44.02
CA ILE A 711 10.63 6.85 -42.61
C ILE A 711 11.32 7.88 -41.71
N ILE A 712 12.56 8.27 -42.03
CA ILE A 712 13.30 9.30 -41.27
C ILE A 712 12.65 10.68 -41.43
N VAL A 713 12.26 11.05 -42.65
CA VAL A 713 11.59 12.34 -42.90
C VAL A 713 10.27 12.41 -42.13
N PHE A 714 9.47 11.32 -42.15
CA PHE A 714 8.27 11.23 -41.33
C PHE A 714 8.60 11.34 -39.84
N ALA A 715 9.60 10.62 -39.33
CA ALA A 715 9.98 10.67 -37.92
C ALA A 715 10.28 12.11 -37.43
N VAL A 716 11.02 12.89 -38.23
CA VAL A 716 11.38 14.28 -37.90
C VAL A 716 10.15 15.19 -37.99
N LEU A 717 9.40 15.15 -39.09
CA LEU A 717 8.23 16.01 -39.28
C LEU A 717 7.13 15.71 -38.26
N TYR A 718 6.90 14.42 -38.00
CA TYR A 718 5.95 13.97 -36.99
C TYR A 718 6.43 14.32 -35.58
N GLY A 719 7.71 14.17 -35.27
CA GLY A 719 8.26 14.61 -33.99
C GLY A 719 8.00 16.10 -33.74
N PHE A 720 8.28 16.95 -34.72
CA PHE A 720 7.99 18.38 -34.65
C PHE A 720 6.49 18.68 -34.50
N ALA A 721 5.64 18.03 -35.29
CA ALA A 721 4.20 18.25 -35.27
C ALA A 721 3.55 17.77 -33.95
N SER A 722 3.87 16.53 -33.56
CA SER A 722 3.33 15.86 -32.37
C SER A 722 3.79 16.51 -31.06
N GLY A 723 4.96 17.16 -31.06
CA GLY A 723 5.50 17.87 -29.92
C GLY A 723 4.51 18.87 -29.35
N LEU A 724 3.90 19.70 -30.19
CA LEU A 724 2.92 20.68 -29.72
C LEU A 724 1.69 20.00 -29.11
N THR A 725 1.09 19.06 -29.83
CA THR A 725 -0.17 18.41 -29.46
C THR A 725 -0.11 17.75 -28.09
N LEU A 726 1.05 17.19 -27.71
CA LEU A 726 1.21 16.56 -26.39
C LEU A 726 1.51 17.57 -25.27
N ALA A 727 2.15 18.69 -25.57
CA ALA A 727 2.57 19.68 -24.57
C ALA A 727 1.54 20.79 -24.30
N ILE A 728 0.65 21.08 -25.25
CA ILE A 728 -0.23 22.25 -25.17
C ILE A 728 -1.53 21.98 -24.40
N ILE A 729 -1.85 20.71 -24.10
CA ILE A 729 -3.10 20.32 -23.42
C ILE A 729 -3.34 21.09 -22.09
N PRO A 730 -2.36 21.26 -21.18
CA PRO A 730 -2.56 22.08 -19.99
C PRO A 730 -2.84 23.55 -20.30
N ALA A 731 -2.28 24.11 -21.38
CA ALA A 731 -2.58 25.47 -21.83
C ALA A 731 -4.01 25.59 -22.36
N LEU A 732 -4.50 24.59 -23.09
CA LEU A 732 -5.90 24.54 -23.55
C LEU A 732 -6.86 24.53 -22.36
N VAL A 733 -6.62 23.68 -21.36
CA VAL A 733 -7.43 23.66 -20.13
C VAL A 733 -7.37 25.01 -19.41
N ALA A 734 -6.18 25.62 -19.32
CA ALA A 734 -5.98 26.92 -18.68
C ALA A 734 -6.65 28.09 -19.40
N SER A 735 -6.98 27.95 -20.69
CA SER A 735 -7.67 28.98 -21.47
C SER A 735 -9.19 28.96 -21.28
N ILE A 736 -9.75 27.81 -20.90
CA ILE A 736 -11.19 27.62 -20.65
C ILE A 736 -11.54 27.49 -19.14
N SER A 737 -10.54 27.60 -18.27
CA SER A 737 -10.70 27.36 -16.84
C SER A 737 -10.01 28.42 -15.98
N ASP A 738 -10.53 28.60 -14.76
CA ASP A 738 -9.85 29.38 -13.74
C ASP A 738 -8.54 28.71 -13.30
N VAL A 739 -7.48 29.51 -13.12
CA VAL A 739 -6.14 29.09 -12.71
C VAL A 739 -6.17 28.36 -11.37
N GLN A 740 -7.08 28.73 -10.46
CA GLN A 740 -7.24 28.04 -9.17
C GLN A 740 -7.76 26.60 -9.30
N LYS A 741 -8.41 26.29 -10.42
CA LYS A 741 -9.01 24.98 -10.73
C LYS A 741 -8.16 24.17 -11.71
N LEU A 742 -7.03 24.71 -12.14
CA LEU A 742 -6.23 24.17 -13.23
C LEU A 742 -5.72 22.75 -12.93
N GLY A 743 -5.16 22.52 -11.74
CA GLY A 743 -4.54 21.24 -11.38
C GLY A 743 -5.51 20.06 -11.49
N PHE A 744 -6.70 20.16 -10.89
CA PHE A 744 -7.66 19.06 -10.94
C PHE A 744 -8.33 18.92 -12.32
N ARG A 745 -8.60 20.01 -13.04
CA ARG A 745 -9.16 19.94 -14.40
C ARG A 745 -8.19 19.29 -15.40
N VAL A 746 -6.90 19.64 -15.32
CA VAL A 746 -5.84 18.98 -16.08
C VAL A 746 -5.75 17.50 -15.69
N GLY A 747 -5.81 17.18 -14.40
CA GLY A 747 -5.84 15.81 -13.91
C GLY A 747 -7.03 15.00 -14.42
N ALA A 748 -8.24 15.57 -14.37
CA ALA A 748 -9.47 14.94 -14.87
C ALA A 748 -9.40 14.67 -16.37
N LEU A 749 -8.91 15.65 -17.15
CA LEU A 749 -8.72 15.50 -18.60
C LEU A 749 -7.71 14.39 -18.93
N TYR A 750 -6.57 14.33 -18.23
CA TYR A 750 -5.58 13.28 -18.42
C TYR A 750 -6.09 11.90 -17.99
N ALA A 751 -6.86 11.82 -16.90
CA ALA A 751 -7.50 10.58 -16.47
C ALA A 751 -8.46 10.03 -17.53
N PHE A 752 -9.27 10.90 -18.14
CA PHE A 752 -10.14 10.51 -19.25
C PHE A 752 -9.33 10.13 -20.51
N SER A 753 -8.28 10.90 -20.83
CA SER A 753 -7.42 10.65 -21.99
C SER A 753 -6.56 9.38 -21.86
N ALA A 754 -6.33 8.89 -20.64
CA ALA A 754 -5.54 7.68 -20.38
C ALA A 754 -6.13 6.44 -21.07
N PHE A 755 -7.46 6.37 -21.24
CA PHE A 755 -8.10 5.30 -22.00
C PHE A 755 -7.60 5.24 -23.45
N GLY A 756 -7.42 6.39 -24.11
CA GLY A 756 -6.89 6.44 -25.47
C GLY A 756 -5.46 5.92 -25.56
N THR A 757 -4.61 6.27 -24.60
CA THR A 757 -3.23 5.77 -24.55
C THR A 757 -3.18 4.27 -24.22
N LEU A 758 -4.02 3.81 -23.29
CA LEU A 758 -4.09 2.41 -22.85
C LEU A 758 -4.58 1.48 -23.97
N PHE A 759 -5.64 1.85 -24.67
CA PHE A 759 -6.26 1.01 -25.70
C PHE A 759 -5.68 1.23 -27.10
N GLY A 760 -5.09 2.38 -27.39
CA GLY A 760 -4.56 2.69 -28.72
C GLY A 760 -3.52 1.69 -29.21
N SER A 761 -2.52 1.34 -28.39
CA SER A 761 -1.45 0.42 -28.80
C SER A 761 -1.91 -1.03 -28.97
N PRO A 762 -2.72 -1.62 -28.05
CA PRO A 762 -3.32 -2.93 -28.26
C PRO A 762 -4.23 -3.01 -29.49
N ILE A 763 -5.08 -2.01 -29.75
CA ILE A 763 -5.93 -1.97 -30.95
C ILE A 763 -5.06 -1.95 -32.21
N ALA A 764 -4.04 -1.08 -32.22
CA ALA A 764 -3.10 -0.98 -33.32
C ALA A 764 -2.36 -2.31 -33.56
N GLY A 765 -1.91 -2.99 -32.49
CA GLY A 765 -1.30 -4.32 -32.58
C GLY A 765 -2.26 -5.38 -33.13
N ALA A 766 -3.53 -5.38 -32.69
CA ALA A 766 -4.55 -6.30 -33.23
C ALA A 766 -4.82 -6.05 -34.72
N ILE A 767 -4.79 -4.80 -35.17
CA ILE A 767 -4.90 -4.45 -36.61
C ILE A 767 -3.68 -4.99 -37.39
N VAL A 768 -2.48 -4.88 -36.84
CA VAL A 768 -1.27 -5.44 -37.49
C VAL A 768 -1.39 -6.96 -37.60
N THR A 769 -1.84 -7.64 -36.55
CA THR A 769 -2.04 -9.09 -36.55
C THR A 769 -3.11 -9.52 -37.57
N SER A 770 -4.22 -8.80 -37.67
CA SER A 770 -5.29 -9.12 -38.65
C SER A 770 -4.85 -8.88 -40.11
N GLN A 771 -3.80 -8.09 -40.33
CA GLN A 771 -3.17 -7.86 -41.64
C GLN A 771 -1.94 -8.75 -41.87
N ASN A 772 -1.78 -9.85 -41.13
CA ASN A 772 -0.64 -10.76 -41.23
C ASN A 772 0.73 -10.06 -41.09
N GLY A 773 0.81 -9.05 -40.21
CA GLY A 773 2.02 -8.23 -40.02
C GLY A 773 2.04 -6.93 -40.84
N GLY A 774 1.04 -6.69 -41.70
CA GLY A 774 0.92 -5.43 -42.43
C GLY A 774 0.66 -4.23 -41.52
N TYR A 775 1.37 -3.11 -41.75
CA TYR A 775 1.22 -1.88 -40.95
C TYR A 775 0.21 -0.88 -41.51
N SER A 776 -0.33 -1.09 -42.71
CA SER A 776 -1.16 -0.09 -43.40
C SER A 776 -2.41 0.30 -42.61
N GLY A 777 -3.10 -0.68 -42.00
CA GLY A 777 -4.29 -0.45 -41.18
C GLY A 777 -3.98 0.35 -39.92
N LEU A 778 -2.84 0.08 -39.27
CA LEU A 778 -2.37 0.83 -38.10
C LEU A 778 -2.07 2.29 -38.45
N LYS A 779 -1.41 2.53 -39.59
CA LYS A 779 -1.08 3.88 -40.07
C LYS A 779 -2.35 4.68 -40.42
N ILE A 780 -3.32 4.03 -41.05
CA ILE A 780 -4.65 4.62 -41.33
C ILE A 780 -5.37 4.95 -40.02
N PHE A 781 -5.43 4.01 -39.07
CA PHE A 781 -6.04 4.23 -37.77
C PHE A 781 -5.40 5.42 -37.03
N CYS A 782 -4.06 5.50 -37.00
CA CYS A 782 -3.33 6.62 -36.43
C CYS A 782 -3.75 7.96 -37.06
N GLY A 783 -3.69 8.06 -38.40
CA GLY A 783 -4.04 9.29 -39.11
C GLY A 783 -5.49 9.71 -38.92
N ILE A 784 -6.43 8.77 -39.01
CA ILE A 784 -7.87 9.05 -38.83
C ILE A 784 -8.17 9.50 -37.39
N MET A 785 -7.58 8.88 -36.37
CA MET A 785 -7.80 9.31 -34.97
C MET A 785 -7.28 10.74 -34.73
N LEU A 786 -6.14 11.11 -35.31
CA LEU A 786 -5.61 12.47 -35.24
C LEU A 786 -6.49 13.48 -35.98
N LEU A 787 -6.98 13.14 -37.18
CA LEU A 787 -7.92 13.99 -37.93
C LEU A 787 -9.28 14.11 -37.25
N ALA A 788 -9.75 13.04 -36.60
CA ALA A 788 -10.97 13.07 -35.79
C ALA A 788 -10.77 14.02 -34.61
N ALA A 789 -9.65 13.93 -33.88
CA ALA A 789 -9.33 14.85 -32.78
C ALA A 789 -9.35 16.33 -33.20
N TYR A 790 -8.82 16.64 -34.38
CA TYR A 790 -8.86 17.98 -34.98
C TYR A 790 -10.29 18.56 -35.04
N LEU A 791 -11.30 17.75 -35.40
CA LEU A 791 -12.69 18.21 -35.50
C LEU A 791 -13.28 18.62 -34.14
N TRP A 792 -12.81 18.01 -33.04
CA TRP A 792 -13.30 18.27 -31.69
C TRP A 792 -12.58 19.42 -30.97
N PHE A 793 -11.42 19.84 -31.48
CA PHE A 793 -10.75 21.05 -31.00
C PHE A 793 -11.31 22.34 -31.61
N TYR A 794 -12.22 22.22 -32.60
CA TYR A 794 -12.89 23.36 -33.22
C TYR A 794 -13.91 23.99 -32.26
N ARG A 795 -13.78 25.30 -32.05
CA ARG A 795 -14.77 26.14 -31.36
C ARG A 795 -14.93 27.41 -32.20
N GLU A 796 -16.19 27.79 -32.43
CA GLU A 796 -16.57 29.05 -33.10
C GLU A 796 -15.90 30.29 -32.49
#